data_AF-A0A6P9D3M4-F1
#
_entry.id   AF-A0A6P9D3M4-F1
#
_cell.length_a   1.000
_cell.length_b   1.000
_cell.length_c   1.000
_cell.angle_alpha   90.00
_cell.angle_beta   90.00
_cell.angle_gamma   90.00
#
_symmetry.space_group_name_H-M   'P 1'
#
loop_
_entity.id
_entity.type
_entity.pdbx_description
1 polymer ?
#
loop_
_entity_poly.entity_id
_entity_poly.type
_entity_poly.pdbx_seq_one_letter_code
_entity_poly.pdbx_strand_id
1 'polypeptide(L)'
;MELPPAKRRCGAPGEQPDPGPGPGAATSSSSPPSASTSSAVETLLDLSARRVAETWAFEQVEERFSRVPEPVQKRIVFWSFPRSEREICMYSSLGYHPPEGERDSRVPFNRGLNLLQSGAVDRVLQVGFHLSGIVTEPPGPSEPEHSYHVSISFDRCKITSVSCACDNRDIFYCAHVVALSLHRIRHAHQVELRLPISETLSQMNRDQLQKFVQYLISAHHTEVLPTAQRLADEILLLGSEINRVHGAPDPTAGAGIEDANCWHLDEEQIQEQVKQLLSNGGYYGASKQLQSMFNKVREMLRMRDSNGARMLILMTEQFLQDPRLALWRQQGAGMTDKCRQLWDELGALWVCVVLSPHCKLEERAVWLQLLKKWNKLDICPLEEGNYSCDSVGTNSSLSSNPNRSPATARQTVFGRAIKAAELRWGDCHLQKILSSDCYGVSLKSGGDKLGFDPQGHPLWLGDAFPMACARVDALRSHGYPREALRLAVAVVNAMRLQRRHQLDSYKQQKKELLHKGTTSITNLEGWVGHPLDPIGCLCRTFLEACRMDDEGLVLFPDSPAEPKKALYQHIPVPSSPGESYYMLALEVALLGLGQQRSMPEGLYAQDKVVRSEEQLIGLLDEMELDERLVPVLRKQAALLLDGGPFSGFGEVVFRESVPMHTFARYLFTAMLPYDPELAYRLALRAMRLPVLETVLPANDILHQNPLDSMMANRFPRWFTLGHLETRQCELASAMLTAAKGDPNWLRMVLGSIQQNIHSPALLFKLAQDACKTATPANTPPDTTLLNISLELGLQVMRMTLNTMTWRRREMVRWLVSCATEIGVQALMNIMQNWYTLFTPIEATTIVAVTGTTHATLLRLSLSTGQRDELCSCARTLALQCAMKDPQNCALPALTLCEKNHAAFEAAYQIVLDSAASAGMGHSHLFTIARYMEHRGLPVRAYKLATLAFSHLNIAFNQDTHPALNDVLWACSLSQSLGKNELAAIVPLVIKSVQCAPMLSDILHRWSLPPPGLASMGGGRRGAGSTGTGGKLFAMDKAPLCQLLEAAMAAYISTTHSRLTHISPRHYGEFIEFLGKARETFLMAHEGHLRFSQFLDNLKQTYKGKKKLMLLVRERFG
;
A
#
# COMPACT_ATOMS: atom_id res chain seq x y z
N MET A 1 -23.78 33.70 -75.53
CA MET A 1 -24.66 33.12 -76.57
C MET A 1 -26.11 33.35 -76.18
N GLU A 2 -27.05 33.23 -77.11
CA GLU A 2 -28.28 34.06 -77.13
C GLU A 2 -29.51 33.54 -76.36
N LEU A 3 -30.27 34.52 -75.85
CA LEU A 3 -31.74 34.64 -75.75
C LEU A 3 -32.58 33.77 -74.75
N PRO A 4 -33.80 34.26 -74.36
CA PRO A 4 -34.53 33.84 -73.16
C PRO A 4 -36.01 33.37 -73.42
N PRO A 5 -37.12 34.00 -72.94
CA PRO A 5 -37.92 33.50 -71.80
C PRO A 5 -39.44 33.34 -72.02
N ALA A 6 -40.15 32.70 -71.07
CA ALA A 6 -41.59 32.88 -70.80
C ALA A 6 -42.01 32.19 -69.47
N LYS A 7 -43.12 32.47 -68.75
CA LYS A 7 -43.97 33.64 -68.42
C LYS A 7 -45.33 33.10 -67.91
N ARG A 8 -45.78 33.53 -66.71
CA ARG A 8 -47.23 33.72 -66.32
C ARG A 8 -48.13 32.45 -66.18
N ARG A 9 -49.28 32.42 -65.49
CA ARG A 9 -49.90 33.22 -64.37
C ARG A 9 -51.14 32.47 -63.82
N CYS A 10 -51.49 32.75 -62.55
CA CYS A 10 -52.85 32.94 -61.94
C CYS A 10 -54.06 32.01 -62.23
N GLY A 11 -54.85 31.73 -61.17
CA GLY A 11 -56.30 31.50 -61.27
C GLY A 11 -56.94 30.83 -60.02
N ALA A 12 -57.81 31.54 -59.28
CA ALA A 12 -58.71 30.99 -58.23
C ALA A 12 -60.12 30.68 -58.81
N PRO A 13 -61.13 30.18 -58.05
CA PRO A 13 -61.89 30.90 -56.99
C PRO A 13 -62.11 30.06 -55.70
N GLY A 14 -62.55 30.58 -54.53
CA GLY A 14 -63.93 31.00 -54.12
C GLY A 14 -64.66 29.81 -53.45
N GLU A 15 -65.45 29.90 -52.36
CA GLU A 15 -66.10 31.00 -51.61
C GLU A 15 -66.26 30.65 -50.09
N GLN A 16 -66.72 31.61 -49.26
CA GLN A 16 -67.17 31.48 -47.85
C GLN A 16 -68.71 31.72 -47.79
N PRO A 17 -69.50 31.37 -46.72
CA PRO A 17 -69.30 31.84 -45.32
C PRO A 17 -69.82 30.95 -44.14
N ASP A 18 -69.63 31.45 -42.91
CA ASP A 18 -70.11 31.04 -41.56
C ASP A 18 -71.67 31.16 -41.35
N PRO A 19 -72.33 30.98 -40.15
CA PRO A 19 -71.85 30.79 -38.75
C PRO A 19 -72.61 29.87 -37.73
N GLY A 20 -71.89 29.33 -36.72
CA GLY A 20 -72.26 29.12 -35.27
C GLY A 20 -73.52 28.30 -34.85
N PRO A 21 -73.83 28.14 -33.53
CA PRO A 21 -73.04 28.36 -32.30
C PRO A 21 -72.98 27.11 -31.34
N GLY A 22 -72.34 27.23 -30.15
CA GLY A 22 -72.33 26.21 -29.06
C GLY A 22 -73.64 26.16 -28.23
N PRO A 23 -73.74 25.43 -27.07
CA PRO A 23 -72.72 25.32 -26.00
C PRO A 23 -72.67 23.95 -25.23
N GLY A 24 -71.94 23.88 -24.09
CA GLY A 24 -72.37 23.06 -22.93
C GLY A 24 -71.40 22.03 -22.33
N ALA A 25 -70.72 22.42 -21.25
CA ALA A 25 -69.75 21.65 -20.45
C ALA A 25 -70.20 20.29 -19.85
N ALA A 26 -69.25 19.36 -19.65
CA ALA A 26 -68.90 18.82 -18.31
C ALA A 26 -67.62 17.94 -18.32
N THR A 27 -66.78 18.17 -17.31
CA THR A 27 -65.49 17.53 -16.99
C THR A 27 -65.51 16.01 -16.73
N SER A 28 -64.49 15.28 -17.22
CA SER A 28 -63.61 14.45 -16.36
C SER A 28 -62.40 13.86 -17.09
N SER A 29 -61.21 14.18 -16.56
CA SER A 29 -59.93 13.43 -16.64
C SER A 29 -59.69 12.47 -17.82
N SER A 30 -59.05 12.97 -18.89
CA SER A 30 -58.32 12.14 -19.86
C SER A 30 -56.83 12.46 -19.83
N SER A 31 -56.01 11.53 -19.34
CA SER A 31 -54.57 11.51 -19.62
C SER A 31 -54.36 11.38 -21.14
N PRO A 32 -53.57 12.24 -21.80
CA PRO A 32 -53.37 12.13 -23.24
C PRO A 32 -52.47 10.94 -23.57
N PRO A 33 -52.81 10.12 -24.57
CA PRO A 33 -51.92 9.07 -25.05
C PRO A 33 -50.72 9.67 -25.79
N SER A 34 -49.56 9.02 -25.66
CA SER A 34 -48.32 9.37 -26.36
C SER A 34 -48.53 9.43 -27.87
N ALA A 35 -48.32 10.61 -28.46
CA ALA A 35 -48.37 10.79 -29.91
C ALA A 35 -47.15 10.11 -30.58
N SER A 36 -47.32 8.86 -31.01
CA SER A 36 -46.41 8.20 -31.93
C SER A 36 -46.44 8.92 -33.28
N THR A 37 -45.47 9.79 -33.54
CA THR A 37 -45.34 10.50 -34.81
C THR A 37 -45.02 9.50 -35.93
N SER A 38 -46.00 9.25 -36.80
CA SER A 38 -45.76 8.61 -38.09
C SER A 38 -44.74 9.42 -38.86
N SER A 39 -43.55 8.85 -39.13
CA SER A 39 -42.45 9.56 -39.77
C SER A 39 -42.79 9.95 -41.21
N ALA A 40 -43.22 11.20 -41.41
CA ALA A 40 -43.20 11.81 -42.72
C ALA A 40 -41.73 11.84 -43.21
N VAL A 41 -41.48 11.34 -44.42
CA VAL A 41 -40.14 11.31 -45.00
C VAL A 41 -39.64 12.74 -45.18
N GLU A 42 -38.45 13.04 -44.65
CA GLU A 42 -37.84 14.36 -44.78
C GLU A 42 -37.67 14.77 -46.25
N THR A 43 -37.76 16.07 -46.54
CA THR A 43 -37.68 16.54 -47.93
C THR A 43 -36.28 16.29 -48.51
N LEU A 44 -36.17 16.14 -49.83
CA LEU A 44 -34.86 16.03 -50.48
C LEU A 44 -33.97 17.25 -50.18
N LEU A 45 -34.57 18.44 -50.01
CA LEU A 45 -33.88 19.65 -49.60
C LEU A 45 -33.28 19.49 -48.19
N ASP A 46 -34.03 18.94 -47.24
CA ASP A 46 -33.57 18.71 -45.87
C ASP A 46 -32.45 17.67 -45.80
N LEU A 47 -32.63 16.54 -46.47
CA LEU A 47 -31.62 15.47 -46.54
C LEU A 47 -30.32 16.01 -47.17
N SER A 48 -30.41 16.79 -48.25
CA SER A 48 -29.25 17.41 -48.90
C SER A 48 -28.60 18.47 -48.00
N ALA A 49 -29.40 19.36 -47.42
CA ALA A 49 -28.91 20.46 -46.58
C ALA A 49 -28.26 19.94 -45.30
N ARG A 50 -28.82 18.92 -44.64
CA ARG A 50 -28.20 18.24 -43.50
C ARG A 50 -26.85 17.66 -43.89
N ARG A 51 -26.75 16.98 -45.04
CA ARG A 51 -25.49 16.36 -45.49
C ARG A 51 -24.40 17.36 -45.84
N VAL A 52 -24.78 18.54 -46.37
CA VAL A 52 -23.86 19.68 -46.58
C VAL A 52 -23.41 20.24 -45.23
N ALA A 53 -24.37 20.55 -44.34
CA ALA A 53 -24.14 21.11 -43.00
C ALA A 53 -23.38 20.19 -42.03
N GLU A 54 -23.17 18.92 -42.36
CA GLU A 54 -22.31 17.99 -41.63
C GLU A 54 -20.85 17.98 -42.13
N THR A 55 -20.57 18.46 -43.35
CA THR A 55 -19.27 18.19 -44.00
C THR A 55 -18.56 19.38 -44.63
N TRP A 56 -19.27 20.38 -45.13
CA TRP A 56 -18.67 21.52 -45.84
C TRP A 56 -18.79 22.79 -44.99
N ALA A 57 -17.75 23.63 -45.01
CA ALA A 57 -17.85 24.99 -44.51
C ALA A 57 -18.76 25.80 -45.45
N PHE A 58 -19.50 26.78 -44.93
CA PHE A 58 -20.47 27.51 -45.75
C PHE A 58 -19.82 28.31 -46.88
N GLU A 59 -18.64 28.86 -46.63
CA GLU A 59 -17.77 29.52 -47.62
C GLU A 59 -17.58 28.66 -48.89
N GLN A 60 -17.41 27.33 -48.76
CA GLN A 60 -17.26 26.41 -49.90
C GLN A 60 -18.51 26.31 -50.77
N VAL A 61 -19.68 26.59 -50.20
CA VAL A 61 -20.96 26.62 -50.91
C VAL A 61 -21.11 27.96 -51.64
N GLU A 62 -20.68 29.06 -51.03
CA GLU A 62 -20.73 30.40 -51.60
C GLU A 62 -19.72 30.59 -52.75
N GLU A 63 -18.46 30.17 -52.58
CA GLU A 63 -17.44 30.20 -53.64
C GLU A 63 -17.87 29.41 -54.89
N ARG A 64 -18.58 28.29 -54.69
CA ARG A 64 -18.98 27.38 -55.76
C ARG A 64 -20.19 27.87 -56.55
N PHE A 65 -21.03 28.74 -55.98
CA PHE A 65 -22.29 29.17 -56.59
C PHE A 65 -22.48 30.67 -56.47
N SER A 66 -22.49 31.38 -57.61
CA SER A 66 -22.62 32.84 -57.69
C SER A 66 -23.84 33.43 -57.00
N ARG A 67 -24.87 32.63 -56.71
CA ARG A 67 -25.93 32.96 -55.75
C ARG A 67 -26.63 31.70 -55.23
N VAL A 68 -26.45 31.38 -53.95
CA VAL A 68 -27.20 30.29 -53.29
C VAL A 68 -28.63 30.78 -52.97
N PRO A 69 -29.72 30.07 -53.34
CA PRO A 69 -31.07 30.51 -53.04
C PRO A 69 -31.38 30.58 -51.54
N GLU A 70 -32.06 31.64 -51.09
CA GLU A 70 -32.41 31.90 -49.69
C GLU A 70 -33.03 30.68 -48.95
N PRO A 71 -33.96 29.89 -49.53
CA PRO A 71 -34.52 28.72 -48.84
C PRO A 71 -33.47 27.62 -48.63
N VAL A 72 -32.51 27.48 -49.53
CA VAL A 72 -31.42 26.50 -49.42
C VAL A 72 -30.44 26.92 -48.33
N GLN A 73 -30.04 28.20 -48.32
CA GLN A 73 -29.19 28.76 -47.26
C GLN A 73 -29.83 28.55 -45.88
N LYS A 74 -31.11 28.92 -45.72
CA LYS A 74 -31.86 28.75 -44.47
C LYS A 74 -31.88 27.30 -43.97
N ARG A 75 -32.02 26.31 -44.87
CA ARG A 75 -31.98 24.90 -44.45
C ARG A 75 -30.57 24.41 -44.12
N ILE A 76 -29.52 24.85 -44.83
CA ILE A 76 -28.13 24.52 -44.47
C ILE A 76 -27.84 25.07 -43.07
N VAL A 77 -28.04 26.38 -42.87
CA VAL A 77 -27.84 27.07 -41.59
C VAL A 77 -28.66 26.45 -40.43
N PHE A 78 -29.90 26.04 -40.68
CA PHE A 78 -30.73 25.35 -39.69
C PHE A 78 -30.13 24.00 -39.24
N TRP A 79 -29.59 23.24 -40.19
CA TRP A 79 -29.00 21.92 -39.94
C TRP A 79 -27.54 21.98 -39.47
N SER A 80 -26.89 23.14 -39.49
CA SER A 80 -25.50 23.31 -38.99
C SER A 80 -25.37 23.29 -37.47
N PHE A 81 -26.46 23.40 -36.71
CA PHE A 81 -26.45 23.28 -35.25
C PHE A 81 -26.38 21.80 -34.81
N PRO A 82 -25.67 21.46 -33.71
CA PRO A 82 -25.65 20.10 -33.17
C PRO A 82 -27.05 19.56 -32.84
N ARG A 83 -27.21 18.23 -32.92
CA ARG A 83 -28.50 17.56 -32.73
C ARG A 83 -28.57 16.64 -31.51
N SER A 84 -27.43 16.27 -30.94
CA SER A 84 -27.37 15.27 -29.87
C SER A 84 -27.23 15.93 -28.50
N GLU A 85 -28.22 15.73 -27.63
CA GLU A 85 -28.10 16.13 -26.22
C GLU A 85 -26.96 15.41 -25.50
N ARG A 86 -26.55 14.23 -25.98
CA ARG A 86 -25.40 13.48 -25.45
C ARG A 86 -24.07 14.20 -25.71
N GLU A 87 -23.94 14.91 -26.83
CA GLU A 87 -22.73 15.70 -27.14
C GLU A 87 -22.66 16.95 -26.25
N ILE A 88 -23.81 17.60 -26.00
CA ILE A 88 -23.90 18.71 -25.03
C ILE A 88 -23.56 18.21 -23.62
N CYS A 89 -24.09 17.06 -23.19
CA CYS A 89 -23.76 16.43 -21.91
C CYS A 89 -22.27 16.10 -21.79
N MET A 90 -21.65 15.61 -22.87
CA MET A 90 -20.20 15.39 -22.91
C MET A 90 -19.44 16.72 -22.70
N TYR A 91 -19.83 17.81 -23.33
CA TYR A 91 -19.13 19.09 -23.17
C TYR A 91 -19.50 19.90 -21.91
N SER A 92 -20.41 19.43 -21.06
CA SER A 92 -20.83 20.09 -19.81
C SER A 92 -20.54 19.32 -18.51
N SER A 93 -20.02 18.09 -18.59
CA SER A 93 -19.90 17.21 -17.42
C SER A 93 -18.55 16.49 -17.39
N LEU A 94 -17.81 16.59 -16.27
CA LEU A 94 -16.70 15.67 -15.99
C LEU A 94 -17.26 14.26 -15.76
N GLY A 95 -16.78 13.28 -16.53
CA GLY A 95 -17.38 11.94 -16.63
C GLY A 95 -17.17 11.01 -15.42
N TYR A 96 -17.70 11.37 -14.25
CA TYR A 96 -17.79 10.49 -13.08
C TYR A 96 -18.93 10.90 -12.12
N HIS A 97 -19.64 9.93 -11.54
CA HIS A 97 -20.61 10.19 -10.48
C HIS A 97 -19.92 10.78 -9.23
N PRO A 98 -20.45 11.84 -8.60
CA PRO A 98 -19.90 12.30 -7.32
C PRO A 98 -20.00 11.17 -6.26
N PRO A 99 -19.05 11.11 -5.29
CA PRO A 99 -19.16 10.17 -4.19
C PRO A 99 -20.45 10.39 -3.41
N GLU A 100 -21.01 9.28 -2.89
CA GLU A 100 -22.33 9.22 -2.26
C GLU A 100 -22.59 10.38 -1.27
N GLY A 101 -23.67 11.14 -1.52
CA GLY A 101 -24.19 12.16 -0.60
C GLY A 101 -24.21 13.60 -1.14
N GLU A 102 -23.45 13.93 -2.21
CA GLU A 102 -23.57 15.24 -2.87
C GLU A 102 -24.60 15.19 -4.02
N ARG A 103 -25.62 16.06 -3.94
CA ARG A 103 -26.81 16.04 -4.81
C ARG A 103 -26.47 16.17 -6.31
N ASP A 104 -27.20 15.41 -7.14
CA ASP A 104 -27.22 15.48 -8.62
C ASP A 104 -27.44 16.89 -9.21
N SER A 105 -27.93 17.83 -8.40
CA SER A 105 -28.20 19.21 -8.78
C SER A 105 -26.96 20.07 -9.03
N ARG A 106 -25.73 19.56 -8.80
CA ARG A 106 -24.48 20.31 -9.02
C ARG A 106 -23.86 20.14 -10.42
N VAL A 107 -24.27 19.13 -11.18
CA VAL A 107 -23.71 18.90 -12.53
C VAL A 107 -24.24 19.99 -13.49
N PRO A 108 -23.39 20.68 -14.28
CA PRO A 108 -23.85 21.76 -15.16
C PRO A 108 -24.91 21.31 -16.17
N PHE A 109 -24.83 20.06 -16.66
CA PHE A 109 -25.86 19.49 -17.52
C PHE A 109 -27.24 19.44 -16.85
N ASN A 110 -27.32 18.85 -15.64
CA ASN A 110 -28.57 18.69 -14.90
C ASN A 110 -29.16 20.06 -14.50
N ARG A 111 -28.32 21.02 -14.09
CA ARG A 111 -28.76 22.40 -13.82
C ARG A 111 -29.30 23.07 -15.08
N GLY A 112 -28.62 22.94 -16.22
CA GLY A 112 -29.08 23.48 -17.51
C GLY A 112 -30.39 22.85 -18.00
N LEU A 113 -30.56 21.54 -17.79
CA LEU A 113 -31.81 20.83 -18.05
C LEU A 113 -32.96 21.34 -17.17
N ASN A 114 -32.72 21.57 -15.88
CA ASN A 114 -33.70 22.13 -14.95
C ASN A 114 -34.11 23.57 -15.36
N LEU A 115 -33.15 24.42 -15.74
CA LEU A 115 -33.43 25.78 -16.25
C LEU A 115 -34.29 25.74 -17.53
N LEU A 116 -34.04 24.81 -18.44
CA LEU A 116 -34.91 24.63 -19.62
C LEU A 116 -36.32 24.17 -19.21
N GLN A 117 -36.44 23.22 -18.28
CA GLN A 117 -37.73 22.71 -17.80
C GLN A 117 -38.53 23.75 -17.02
N SER A 118 -37.87 24.69 -16.32
CA SER A 118 -38.53 25.81 -15.64
C SER A 118 -38.90 26.96 -16.57
N GLY A 119 -38.61 26.87 -17.88
CA GLY A 119 -38.90 27.93 -18.85
C GLY A 119 -37.97 29.15 -18.74
N ALA A 120 -36.79 29.00 -18.16
CA ALA A 120 -35.86 30.11 -17.88
C ALA A 120 -35.05 30.63 -19.10
N VAL A 121 -35.41 30.23 -20.32
CA VAL A 121 -34.66 30.55 -21.56
C VAL A 121 -35.51 31.42 -22.48
N ASP A 122 -35.11 32.67 -22.65
CA ASP A 122 -35.87 33.73 -23.31
C ASP A 122 -35.09 34.39 -24.46
N ARG A 123 -35.84 35.08 -25.34
CA ARG A 123 -35.31 35.94 -26.43
C ARG A 123 -34.31 35.22 -27.35
N VAL A 124 -34.54 33.94 -27.62
CA VAL A 124 -33.65 33.10 -28.44
C VAL A 124 -33.72 33.50 -29.92
N LEU A 125 -32.58 33.86 -30.50
CA LEU A 125 -32.43 34.28 -31.90
C LEU A 125 -31.24 33.55 -32.53
N GLN A 126 -31.44 32.96 -33.71
CA GLN A 126 -30.36 32.45 -34.55
C GLN A 126 -30.16 33.38 -35.75
N VAL A 127 -28.97 33.98 -35.88
CA VAL A 127 -28.55 34.76 -37.07
C VAL A 127 -27.40 34.01 -37.72
N GLY A 128 -27.66 33.40 -38.88
CA GLY A 128 -26.69 32.54 -39.54
C GLY A 128 -26.18 31.44 -38.61
N PHE A 129 -24.87 31.38 -38.46
CA PHE A 129 -24.12 30.40 -37.65
C PHE A 129 -23.90 30.84 -36.19
N HIS A 130 -24.68 31.84 -35.73
CA HIS A 130 -24.63 32.37 -34.38
C HIS A 130 -26.00 32.29 -33.70
N LEU A 131 -26.03 31.75 -32.48
CA LEU A 131 -27.22 31.62 -31.63
C LEU A 131 -27.02 32.48 -30.39
N SER A 132 -27.97 33.35 -30.07
CA SER A 132 -28.00 34.12 -28.83
C SER A 132 -29.31 33.92 -28.07
N GLY A 133 -29.27 34.16 -26.77
CA GLY A 133 -30.43 34.12 -25.88
C GLY A 133 -30.10 34.66 -24.50
N ILE A 134 -31.14 34.82 -23.67
CA ILE A 134 -31.02 35.21 -22.27
C ILE A 134 -31.49 34.03 -21.43
N VAL A 135 -30.69 33.66 -20.42
CA VAL A 135 -31.06 32.63 -19.44
C VAL A 135 -31.18 33.30 -18.07
N THR A 136 -32.36 33.20 -17.45
CA THR A 136 -32.66 33.89 -16.19
C THR A 136 -32.76 32.88 -15.06
N GLU A 137 -31.81 32.91 -14.12
CA GLU A 137 -31.87 31.97 -13.00
C GLU A 137 -32.92 32.40 -11.96
N PRO A 138 -33.82 31.49 -11.53
CA PRO A 138 -34.83 31.81 -10.55
C PRO A 138 -34.18 32.14 -9.20
N PRO A 139 -34.71 33.12 -8.45
CA PRO A 139 -34.07 33.61 -7.23
C PRO A 139 -33.91 32.51 -6.19
N GLY A 140 -32.68 32.34 -5.68
CA GLY A 140 -32.42 31.55 -4.49
C GLY A 140 -33.09 32.17 -3.25
N PRO A 141 -33.16 31.45 -2.11
CA PRO A 141 -33.82 31.94 -0.89
C PRO A 141 -33.20 33.22 -0.26
N SER A 142 -32.13 33.77 -0.85
CA SER A 142 -31.43 34.97 -0.38
C SER A 142 -30.84 35.85 -1.50
N GLU A 143 -31.11 35.60 -2.78
CA GLU A 143 -30.46 36.29 -3.91
C GLU A 143 -31.48 36.78 -4.94
N PRO A 144 -31.24 37.94 -5.61
CA PRO A 144 -32.13 38.44 -6.65
C PRO A 144 -32.06 37.59 -7.93
N GLU A 145 -33.06 37.78 -8.78
CA GLU A 145 -33.12 37.21 -10.13
C GLU A 145 -31.99 37.78 -11.01
N HIS A 146 -31.21 36.89 -11.65
CA HIS A 146 -30.09 37.27 -12.51
C HIS A 146 -30.29 36.73 -13.92
N SER A 147 -30.24 37.63 -14.91
CA SER A 147 -30.33 37.29 -16.34
C SER A 147 -28.95 37.31 -16.99
N TYR A 148 -28.52 36.17 -17.50
CA TYR A 148 -27.24 36.00 -18.19
C TYR A 148 -27.44 36.01 -19.71
N HIS A 149 -26.73 36.89 -20.41
CA HIS A 149 -26.65 36.84 -21.87
C HIS A 149 -25.71 35.69 -22.27
N VAL A 150 -26.18 34.84 -23.17
CA VAL A 150 -25.45 33.67 -23.69
C VAL A 150 -25.39 33.77 -25.21
N SER A 151 -24.21 33.53 -25.79
CA SER A 151 -24.03 33.39 -27.22
C SER A 151 -23.19 32.17 -27.56
N ILE A 152 -23.53 31.53 -28.68
CA ILE A 152 -22.99 30.25 -29.14
C ILE A 152 -22.77 30.34 -30.65
N SER A 153 -21.53 30.26 -31.09
CA SER A 153 -21.21 30.07 -32.51
C SER A 153 -21.00 28.59 -32.80
N PHE A 154 -21.41 28.15 -33.99
CA PHE A 154 -21.38 26.74 -34.37
C PHE A 154 -21.09 26.58 -35.86
N ASP A 155 -20.45 25.48 -36.21
CA ASP A 155 -20.13 25.12 -37.59
C ASP A 155 -20.06 23.59 -37.73
N ARG A 156 -20.40 23.07 -38.92
CA ARG A 156 -20.36 21.64 -39.27
C ARG A 156 -20.91 20.71 -38.17
N CYS A 157 -22.07 21.09 -37.59
CA CYS A 157 -22.77 20.39 -36.50
C CYS A 157 -22.07 20.38 -35.12
N LYS A 158 -21.15 21.32 -34.86
CA LYS A 158 -20.40 21.44 -33.59
C LYS A 158 -20.45 22.88 -33.07
N ILE A 159 -20.45 23.05 -31.74
CA ILE A 159 -20.27 24.38 -31.12
C ILE A 159 -18.79 24.74 -31.19
N THR A 160 -18.43 25.83 -31.87
CA THR A 160 -17.03 26.28 -32.07
C THR A 160 -16.59 27.32 -31.06
N SER A 161 -17.50 28.16 -30.57
CA SER A 161 -17.27 29.04 -29.42
C SER A 161 -18.53 29.28 -28.60
N VAL A 162 -18.33 29.56 -27.32
CA VAL A 162 -19.39 29.95 -26.38
C VAL A 162 -18.95 31.21 -25.62
N SER A 163 -19.91 32.06 -25.28
CA SER A 163 -19.70 33.17 -24.36
C SER A 163 -20.94 33.29 -23.47
N CYS A 164 -20.71 33.48 -22.18
CA CYS A 164 -21.77 33.61 -21.19
C CYS A 164 -21.35 34.63 -20.14
N ALA A 165 -22.24 35.57 -19.80
CA ALA A 165 -21.99 36.64 -18.83
C ALA A 165 -21.98 36.17 -17.35
N CYS A 166 -21.70 34.90 -17.07
CA CYS A 166 -21.67 34.34 -15.71
C CYS A 166 -20.22 34.11 -15.24
N ASP A 167 -19.96 34.22 -13.94
CA ASP A 167 -18.63 34.04 -13.33
C ASP A 167 -18.09 32.59 -13.35
N ASN A 168 -18.75 31.67 -14.06
CA ASN A 168 -18.34 30.26 -14.10
C ASN A 168 -17.09 30.05 -14.96
N ARG A 169 -15.94 29.97 -14.30
CA ARG A 169 -14.65 29.55 -14.86
C ARG A 169 -14.49 28.03 -14.72
N ASP A 170 -15.25 27.25 -15.48
CA ASP A 170 -15.08 25.79 -15.60
C ASP A 170 -14.70 25.44 -17.04
N ILE A 171 -13.89 24.40 -17.24
CA ILE A 171 -13.39 23.94 -18.56
C ILE A 171 -14.57 23.55 -19.48
N PHE A 172 -15.70 23.21 -18.88
CA PHE A 172 -16.89 22.67 -19.52
C PHE A 172 -18.04 23.69 -19.54
N TYR A 173 -18.98 23.49 -20.46
CA TYR A 173 -20.10 24.41 -20.68
C TYR A 173 -20.92 24.60 -19.40
N CYS A 174 -21.09 25.87 -19.01
CA CYS A 174 -21.92 26.23 -17.87
C CYS A 174 -23.39 25.88 -18.10
N ALA A 175 -24.18 25.83 -17.02
CA ALA A 175 -25.60 25.49 -17.08
C ALA A 175 -26.41 26.38 -18.05
N HIS A 176 -26.06 27.65 -18.21
CA HIS A 176 -26.72 28.57 -19.14
C HIS A 176 -26.46 28.21 -20.62
N VAL A 177 -25.21 27.86 -20.96
CA VAL A 177 -24.85 27.38 -22.30
C VAL A 177 -25.55 26.06 -22.61
N VAL A 178 -25.63 25.16 -21.63
CA VAL A 178 -26.42 23.92 -21.75
C VAL A 178 -27.91 24.24 -21.98
N ALA A 179 -28.53 25.10 -21.17
CA ALA A 179 -29.94 25.43 -21.26
C ALA A 179 -30.31 26.00 -22.65
N LEU A 180 -29.51 26.96 -23.17
CA LEU A 180 -29.69 27.51 -24.50
C LEU A 180 -29.48 26.46 -25.62
N SER A 181 -28.47 25.60 -25.48
CA SER A 181 -28.21 24.52 -26.44
C SER A 181 -29.34 23.49 -26.49
N LEU A 182 -29.82 23.05 -25.33
CA LEU A 182 -30.94 22.11 -25.21
C LEU A 182 -32.25 22.75 -25.70
N HIS A 183 -32.47 24.05 -25.45
CA HIS A 183 -33.60 24.78 -26.01
C HIS A 183 -33.56 24.72 -27.54
N ARG A 184 -32.42 25.02 -28.17
CA ARG A 184 -32.27 24.99 -29.64
C ARG A 184 -32.40 23.58 -30.24
N ILE A 185 -32.08 22.52 -29.49
CA ILE A 185 -32.30 21.12 -29.91
C ILE A 185 -33.79 20.76 -29.81
N ARG A 186 -34.43 20.94 -28.65
CA ARG A 186 -35.82 20.50 -28.41
C ARG A 186 -36.87 21.38 -29.07
N HIS A 187 -36.61 22.68 -29.19
CA HIS A 187 -37.53 23.70 -29.71
C HIS A 187 -37.03 24.30 -31.04
N ALA A 188 -36.30 23.51 -31.85
CA ALA A 188 -35.65 23.94 -33.08
C ALA A 188 -36.52 24.75 -34.06
N HIS A 189 -37.82 24.45 -34.16
CA HIS A 189 -38.77 25.15 -35.04
C HIS A 189 -39.41 26.40 -34.43
N GLN A 190 -39.21 26.64 -33.12
CA GLN A 190 -39.73 27.81 -32.40
C GLN A 190 -38.71 28.96 -32.35
N VAL A 191 -37.42 28.65 -32.50
CA VAL A 191 -36.34 29.64 -32.56
C VAL A 191 -36.43 30.46 -33.85
N GLU A 192 -36.39 31.79 -33.74
CA GLU A 192 -36.37 32.68 -34.90
C GLU A 192 -35.03 32.52 -35.65
N LEU A 193 -35.10 32.16 -36.93
CA LEU A 193 -33.94 31.99 -37.80
C LEU A 193 -33.85 33.10 -38.86
N ARG A 194 -32.72 33.82 -38.84
CA ARG A 194 -32.30 34.77 -39.87
C ARG A 194 -31.05 34.26 -40.57
N LEU A 195 -30.84 34.70 -41.81
CA LEU A 195 -29.58 34.46 -42.54
C LEU A 195 -28.44 35.31 -41.94
N PRO A 196 -27.18 35.05 -42.33
CA PRO A 196 -26.05 35.91 -41.96
C PRO A 196 -26.35 37.39 -42.19
N ILE A 197 -25.83 38.27 -41.33
CA ILE A 197 -26.16 39.69 -41.36
C ILE A 197 -25.65 40.36 -42.64
N SER A 198 -24.57 39.86 -43.25
CA SER A 198 -24.11 40.24 -44.59
C SER A 198 -25.20 40.15 -45.67
N GLU A 199 -26.02 39.10 -45.68
CA GLU A 199 -27.15 38.98 -46.63
C GLU A 199 -28.30 39.93 -46.30
N THR A 200 -28.43 40.35 -45.05
CA THR A 200 -29.37 41.42 -44.68
C THR A 200 -28.86 42.79 -45.13
N LEU A 201 -27.54 43.03 -45.02
CA LEU A 201 -26.89 44.28 -45.44
C LEU A 201 -26.81 44.39 -46.98
N SER A 202 -26.59 43.28 -47.70
CA SER A 202 -26.54 43.23 -49.17
C SER A 202 -27.87 43.61 -49.84
N GLN A 203 -28.98 43.38 -49.12
CA GLN A 203 -30.34 43.73 -49.56
C GLN A 203 -30.73 45.19 -49.25
N MET A 204 -29.96 45.91 -48.41
CA MET A 204 -30.22 47.31 -48.09
C MET A 204 -29.65 48.25 -49.16
N ASN A 205 -30.43 49.26 -49.54
CA ASN A 205 -29.90 50.38 -50.33
C ASN A 205 -29.10 51.37 -49.45
N ARG A 206 -28.39 52.30 -50.09
CA ARG A 206 -27.55 53.30 -49.41
C ARG A 206 -28.27 54.05 -48.28
N ASP A 207 -29.50 54.49 -48.51
CA ASP A 207 -30.26 55.30 -47.53
C ASP A 207 -30.73 54.44 -46.34
N GLN A 208 -31.07 53.18 -46.59
CA GLN A 208 -31.38 52.20 -45.54
C GLN A 208 -30.15 51.86 -44.71
N LEU A 209 -29.00 51.61 -45.35
CA LEU A 209 -27.74 51.33 -44.69
C LEU A 209 -27.27 52.51 -43.81
N GLN A 210 -27.38 53.74 -44.34
CA GLN A 210 -27.05 54.96 -43.60
C GLN A 210 -27.96 55.12 -42.36
N LYS A 211 -29.27 54.89 -42.50
CA LYS A 211 -30.20 54.88 -41.36
C LYS A 211 -29.83 53.80 -40.35
N PHE A 212 -29.58 52.56 -40.80
CA PHE A 212 -29.19 51.46 -39.93
C PHE A 212 -27.98 51.80 -39.06
N VAL A 213 -26.91 52.34 -39.66
CA VAL A 213 -25.71 52.76 -38.93
C VAL A 213 -26.01 53.91 -37.95
N GLN A 214 -26.81 54.90 -38.34
CA GLN A 214 -27.21 56.01 -37.46
C GLN A 214 -28.00 55.53 -36.23
N TYR A 215 -28.96 54.62 -36.42
CA TYR A 215 -29.74 54.05 -35.32
C TYR A 215 -28.90 53.10 -34.44
N LEU A 216 -27.98 52.32 -35.02
CA LEU A 216 -27.05 51.47 -34.28
C LEU A 216 -26.12 52.29 -33.37
N ILE A 217 -25.53 53.37 -33.90
CA ILE A 217 -24.72 54.31 -33.11
C ILE A 217 -25.59 54.97 -32.04
N SER A 218 -26.82 55.40 -32.34
CA SER A 218 -27.71 56.00 -31.33
C SER A 218 -28.03 55.03 -30.18
N ALA A 219 -28.26 53.75 -30.49
CA ALA A 219 -28.62 52.73 -29.51
C ALA A 219 -27.44 52.33 -28.59
N HIS A 220 -26.24 52.21 -29.15
CA HIS A 220 -25.03 51.74 -28.44
C HIS A 220 -23.89 52.77 -28.44
N HIS A 221 -24.22 54.06 -28.30
CA HIS A 221 -23.25 55.16 -28.44
C HIS A 221 -22.08 55.08 -27.45
N THR A 222 -22.25 54.46 -26.27
CA THR A 222 -21.18 54.25 -25.28
C THR A 222 -20.16 53.20 -25.71
N GLU A 223 -20.60 52.15 -26.41
CA GLU A 223 -19.78 50.97 -26.75
C GLU A 223 -19.24 51.06 -28.19
N VAL A 224 -20.06 51.55 -29.12
CA VAL A 224 -19.81 51.49 -30.56
C VAL A 224 -19.15 52.76 -31.10
N LEU A 225 -19.46 53.95 -30.55
CA LEU A 225 -19.04 55.23 -31.14
C LEU A 225 -17.51 55.37 -31.33
N PRO A 226 -16.62 55.00 -30.38
CA PRO A 226 -15.18 55.11 -30.58
C PRO A 226 -14.64 54.19 -31.69
N THR A 227 -15.29 53.04 -31.89
CA THR A 227 -14.94 52.09 -32.95
C THR A 227 -15.53 52.49 -34.29
N ALA A 228 -16.78 52.97 -34.32
CA ALA A 228 -17.43 53.49 -35.51
C ALA A 228 -16.71 54.73 -36.07
N GLN A 229 -16.24 55.64 -35.21
CA GLN A 229 -15.44 56.79 -35.65
C GLN A 229 -14.11 56.34 -36.28
N ARG A 230 -13.38 55.43 -35.62
CA ARG A 230 -12.12 54.88 -36.15
C ARG A 230 -12.30 54.24 -37.52
N LEU A 231 -13.34 53.41 -37.69
CA LEU A 231 -13.66 52.76 -38.96
C LEU A 231 -14.07 53.79 -40.03
N ALA A 232 -14.82 54.83 -39.67
CA ALA A 232 -15.18 55.90 -40.59
C ALA A 232 -13.94 56.68 -41.05
N ASP A 233 -13.04 57.02 -40.13
CA ASP A 233 -11.77 57.70 -40.44
C ASP A 233 -10.89 56.83 -41.36
N GLU A 234 -10.78 55.52 -41.09
CA GLU A 234 -10.04 54.57 -41.93
C GLU A 234 -10.65 54.41 -43.34
N ILE A 235 -11.98 54.33 -43.47
CA ILE A 235 -12.67 54.21 -44.77
C ILE A 235 -12.49 55.49 -45.61
N LEU A 236 -12.50 56.67 -44.98
CA LEU A 236 -12.29 57.95 -45.67
C LEU A 236 -10.83 58.16 -46.12
N LEU A 237 -9.88 57.38 -45.59
CA LEU A 237 -8.45 57.53 -45.85
C LEU A 237 -8.01 56.71 -47.07
N LEU A 238 -7.84 57.39 -48.21
CA LEU A 238 -7.38 56.81 -49.48
C LEU A 238 -6.02 56.10 -49.32
N GLY A 239 -6.05 54.76 -49.25
CA GLY A 239 -4.87 53.89 -49.13
C GLY A 239 -4.90 52.93 -47.94
N SER A 240 -5.86 53.09 -47.02
CA SER A 240 -6.12 52.19 -45.89
C SER A 240 -6.41 50.75 -46.34
N GLU A 241 -6.14 49.78 -45.46
CA GLU A 241 -6.29 48.35 -45.78
C GLU A 241 -7.75 47.93 -45.88
N ILE A 242 -8.65 48.57 -45.13
CA ILE A 242 -10.11 48.34 -45.20
C ILE A 242 -10.69 48.62 -46.59
N ASN A 243 -10.09 49.53 -47.36
CA ASN A 243 -10.48 49.84 -48.74
C ASN A 243 -9.88 48.86 -49.78
N ARG A 244 -9.01 47.92 -49.38
CA ARG A 244 -8.42 46.89 -50.26
C ARG A 244 -9.23 45.59 -50.29
N VAL A 245 -10.10 45.39 -49.30
CA VAL A 245 -11.00 44.23 -49.19
C VAL A 245 -12.43 44.64 -49.55
N HIS A 246 -13.25 43.69 -50.01
CA HIS A 246 -14.64 43.99 -50.41
C HIS A 246 -15.60 44.17 -49.22
N GLY A 247 -15.19 43.77 -48.01
CA GLY A 247 -15.94 43.95 -46.77
C GLY A 247 -15.18 43.41 -45.57
N ALA A 248 -15.68 43.68 -44.37
CA ALA A 248 -15.21 43.02 -43.15
C ALA A 248 -15.78 41.59 -43.06
N PRO A 249 -15.08 40.63 -42.41
CA PRO A 249 -15.60 39.29 -42.18
C PRO A 249 -16.88 39.34 -41.33
N ASP A 250 -17.92 38.62 -41.75
CA ASP A 250 -19.20 38.55 -41.06
C ASP A 250 -19.14 37.47 -39.95
N PRO A 251 -19.27 37.84 -38.66
CA PRO A 251 -19.21 36.88 -37.55
C PRO A 251 -20.39 35.89 -37.50
N THR A 252 -21.41 36.09 -38.35
CA THR A 252 -22.59 35.22 -38.49
C THR A 252 -22.58 34.35 -39.75
N ALA A 253 -21.62 34.55 -40.67
CA ALA A 253 -21.51 33.77 -41.92
C ALA A 253 -21.00 32.33 -41.71
N GLY A 254 -20.43 32.04 -40.54
CA GLY A 254 -19.86 30.73 -40.20
C GLY A 254 -18.33 30.76 -40.21
N ALA A 255 -17.74 29.59 -39.97
CA ALA A 255 -16.29 29.42 -40.00
C ALA A 255 -15.80 29.21 -41.45
N GLY A 256 -14.59 29.66 -41.75
CA GLY A 256 -13.97 29.55 -43.07
C GLY A 256 -13.47 28.14 -43.41
N ILE A 257 -12.93 27.97 -44.61
CA ILE A 257 -12.42 26.68 -45.13
C ILE A 257 -11.29 26.13 -44.25
N GLU A 258 -10.34 26.98 -43.86
CA GLU A 258 -9.17 26.60 -43.07
C GLU A 258 -9.45 26.55 -41.55
N ASP A 259 -10.61 27.04 -41.10
CA ASP A 259 -10.98 27.05 -39.69
C ASP A 259 -11.27 25.63 -39.16
N ALA A 260 -10.76 25.37 -37.97
CA ALA A 260 -10.85 24.06 -37.31
C ALA A 260 -12.28 23.76 -36.82
N ASN A 261 -12.93 22.77 -37.44
CA ASN A 261 -14.21 22.20 -36.97
C ASN A 261 -14.05 21.27 -35.76
N CYS A 262 -13.49 21.79 -34.68
CA CYS A 262 -13.48 21.14 -33.36
C CYS A 262 -14.59 21.73 -32.47
N TRP A 263 -15.04 20.94 -31.48
CA TRP A 263 -15.88 21.49 -30.43
C TRP A 263 -15.10 22.49 -29.59
N HIS A 264 -15.78 23.49 -29.03
CA HIS A 264 -15.15 24.49 -28.18
C HIS A 264 -14.53 23.85 -26.93
N LEU A 265 -13.28 24.23 -26.64
CA LEU A 265 -12.51 23.77 -25.50
C LEU A 265 -11.57 24.92 -25.08
N ASP A 266 -11.65 25.36 -23.82
CA ASP A 266 -10.80 26.43 -23.29
C ASP A 266 -9.40 25.89 -22.96
N GLU A 267 -8.41 26.23 -23.79
CA GLU A 267 -7.03 25.77 -23.60
C GLU A 267 -6.35 26.42 -22.38
N GLU A 268 -6.56 27.71 -22.18
CA GLU A 268 -5.94 28.48 -21.09
C GLU A 268 -6.43 27.94 -19.75
N GLN A 269 -7.73 27.66 -19.64
CA GLN A 269 -8.30 27.14 -18.42
C GLN A 269 -7.88 25.70 -18.13
N ILE A 270 -7.74 24.83 -19.15
CA ILE A 270 -7.16 23.49 -18.97
C ILE A 270 -5.74 23.60 -18.44
N GLN A 271 -4.91 24.47 -19.03
CA GLN A 271 -3.52 24.63 -18.60
C GLN A 271 -3.43 25.12 -17.15
N GLU A 272 -4.15 26.18 -16.81
CA GLU A 272 -4.11 26.77 -15.47
C GLU A 272 -4.72 25.83 -14.41
N GLN A 273 -5.80 25.10 -14.72
CA GLN A 273 -6.36 24.10 -13.80
C GLN A 273 -5.40 22.94 -13.57
N VAL A 274 -4.78 22.35 -14.61
CA VAL A 274 -3.79 21.27 -14.42
C VAL A 274 -2.60 21.75 -13.58
N LYS A 275 -2.12 22.97 -13.86
CA LYS A 275 -1.03 23.61 -13.11
C LYS A 275 -1.37 23.84 -11.63
N GLN A 276 -2.61 24.28 -11.32
CA GLN A 276 -3.10 24.39 -9.94
C GLN A 276 -3.24 23.03 -9.24
N LEU A 277 -3.71 22.01 -9.94
CA LEU A 277 -3.81 20.65 -9.41
C LEU A 277 -2.42 20.04 -9.15
N LEU A 278 -1.43 20.33 -9.99
CA LEU A 278 -0.05 19.91 -9.77
C LEU A 278 0.60 20.67 -8.60
N SER A 279 0.39 21.98 -8.47
CA SER A 279 1.03 22.80 -7.42
C SER A 279 0.46 22.57 -6.02
N ASN A 280 -0.83 22.24 -5.90
CA ASN A 280 -1.49 21.92 -4.64
C ASN A 280 -0.93 20.62 -4.01
N GLY A 281 -0.02 20.74 -3.05
CA GLY A 281 0.72 19.61 -2.44
C GLY A 281 -0.13 18.53 -1.73
N GLY A 282 -1.43 18.72 -1.59
CA GLY A 282 -2.40 17.75 -1.07
C GLY A 282 -2.85 16.72 -2.11
N TYR A 283 -1.95 15.83 -2.54
CA TYR A 283 -2.17 14.89 -3.66
C TYR A 283 -3.47 14.06 -3.64
N TYR A 284 -4.17 13.86 -2.52
CA TYR A 284 -5.36 13.00 -2.50
C TYR A 284 -6.58 13.60 -3.22
N GLY A 285 -6.78 14.92 -3.14
CA GLY A 285 -7.86 15.61 -3.87
C GLY A 285 -7.48 15.82 -5.33
N ALA A 286 -6.33 16.47 -5.55
CA ALA A 286 -5.88 16.83 -6.89
C ALA A 286 -5.65 15.63 -7.82
N SER A 287 -5.15 14.50 -7.31
CA SER A 287 -4.96 13.28 -8.12
C SER A 287 -6.29 12.70 -8.60
N LYS A 288 -7.40 12.83 -7.85
CA LYS A 288 -8.73 12.37 -8.30
C LYS A 288 -9.30 13.29 -9.39
N GLN A 289 -9.03 14.60 -9.32
CA GLN A 289 -9.46 15.54 -10.35
C GLN A 289 -8.68 15.34 -11.66
N LEU A 290 -7.35 15.14 -11.58
CA LEU A 290 -6.53 14.78 -12.76
C LEU A 290 -6.96 13.42 -13.37
N GLN A 291 -7.27 12.42 -12.53
CA GLN A 291 -7.87 11.15 -12.97
C GLN A 291 -9.20 11.36 -13.71
N SER A 292 -10.04 12.28 -13.25
CA SER A 292 -11.30 12.63 -13.91
C SER A 292 -11.08 13.30 -15.27
N MET A 293 -10.04 14.12 -15.41
CA MET A 293 -9.64 14.71 -16.69
C MET A 293 -9.12 13.65 -17.68
N PHE A 294 -8.34 12.67 -17.19
CA PHE A 294 -7.90 11.52 -18.00
C PHE A 294 -9.06 10.62 -18.45
N ASN A 295 -10.05 10.40 -17.59
CA ASN A 295 -11.29 9.73 -17.98
C ASN A 295 -12.07 10.54 -19.02
N LYS A 296 -12.06 11.88 -18.92
CA LYS A 296 -12.69 12.73 -19.92
C LYS A 296 -12.02 12.68 -21.29
N VAL A 297 -10.68 12.59 -21.32
CA VAL A 297 -9.92 12.29 -22.55
C VAL A 297 -10.39 10.96 -23.16
N ARG A 298 -10.54 9.88 -22.37
CA ARG A 298 -11.06 8.59 -22.89
C ARG A 298 -12.47 8.72 -23.47
N GLU A 299 -13.36 9.48 -22.83
CA GLU A 299 -14.73 9.72 -23.30
C GLU A 299 -14.73 10.45 -24.66
N MET A 300 -13.93 11.51 -24.79
CA MET A 300 -13.74 12.23 -26.05
C MET A 300 -13.17 11.32 -27.16
N LEU A 301 -12.18 10.48 -26.84
CA LEU A 301 -11.65 9.50 -27.79
C LEU A 301 -12.71 8.46 -28.20
N ARG A 302 -13.58 8.02 -27.28
CA ARG A 302 -14.68 7.07 -27.56
C ARG A 302 -15.71 7.67 -28.51
N MET A 303 -15.95 8.97 -28.40
CA MET A 303 -16.76 9.77 -29.34
C MET A 303 -15.99 10.21 -30.60
N ARG A 304 -14.71 9.80 -30.73
CA ARG A 304 -13.81 10.09 -31.85
C ARG A 304 -13.54 11.58 -32.07
N ASP A 305 -13.52 12.34 -30.97
CA ASP A 305 -13.27 13.77 -30.98
C ASP A 305 -11.76 14.09 -30.98
N SER A 306 -11.36 15.02 -31.84
CA SER A 306 -9.98 15.53 -31.91
C SER A 306 -9.54 16.25 -30.63
N ASN A 307 -10.49 16.78 -29.87
CA ASN A 307 -10.22 17.42 -28.58
C ASN A 307 -9.66 16.46 -27.53
N GLY A 308 -9.89 15.14 -27.62
CA GLY A 308 -9.28 14.16 -26.72
C GLY A 308 -7.74 14.19 -26.81
N ALA A 309 -7.21 14.23 -28.03
CA ALA A 309 -5.76 14.36 -28.25
C ALA A 309 -5.24 15.76 -27.86
N ARG A 310 -5.98 16.82 -28.20
CA ARG A 310 -5.64 18.22 -27.87
C ARG A 310 -5.55 18.46 -26.37
N MET A 311 -6.56 18.02 -25.61
CA MET A 311 -6.58 18.08 -24.15
C MET A 311 -5.38 17.30 -23.55
N LEU A 312 -5.05 16.13 -24.09
CA LEU A 312 -3.89 15.35 -23.63
C LEU A 312 -2.56 16.05 -23.91
N ILE A 313 -2.41 16.80 -25.01
CA ILE A 313 -1.23 17.66 -25.26
C ILE A 313 -1.09 18.70 -24.16
N LEU A 314 -2.14 19.49 -23.92
CA LEU A 314 -2.15 20.56 -22.90
C LEU A 314 -1.82 20.01 -21.50
N MET A 315 -2.43 18.89 -21.11
CA MET A 315 -2.11 18.19 -19.86
C MET A 315 -0.63 17.74 -19.82
N THR A 316 -0.14 17.12 -20.89
CA THR A 316 1.25 16.62 -20.96
C THR A 316 2.27 17.75 -20.82
N GLU A 317 2.03 18.89 -21.45
CA GLU A 317 2.93 20.04 -21.36
C GLU A 317 2.97 20.64 -19.95
N GLN A 318 1.83 20.73 -19.25
CA GLN A 318 1.79 21.17 -17.85
C GLN A 318 2.47 20.16 -16.90
N PHE A 319 2.28 18.85 -17.12
CA PHE A 319 2.99 17.81 -16.37
C PHE A 319 4.51 17.91 -16.54
N LEU A 320 5.00 18.22 -17.74
CA LEU A 320 6.43 18.44 -18.00
C LEU A 320 6.96 19.78 -17.44
N GLN A 321 6.08 20.74 -17.11
CA GLN A 321 6.46 22.01 -16.49
C GLN A 321 6.50 21.94 -14.94
N ASP A 322 6.16 20.80 -14.32
CA ASP A 322 6.23 20.63 -12.86
C ASP A 322 7.68 20.81 -12.34
N PRO A 323 7.97 21.85 -11.53
CA PRO A 323 9.33 22.11 -11.02
C PRO A 323 9.86 20.98 -10.12
N ARG A 324 8.99 20.12 -9.58
CA ARG A 324 9.39 18.98 -8.73
C ARG A 324 10.12 17.90 -9.52
N LEU A 325 9.90 17.77 -10.83
CA LEU A 325 10.64 16.81 -11.67
C LEU A 325 12.15 17.08 -11.66
N ALA A 326 12.53 18.36 -11.70
CA ALA A 326 13.93 18.77 -11.60
C ALA A 326 14.49 18.49 -10.20
N LEU A 327 13.72 18.75 -9.13
CA LEU A 327 14.12 18.49 -7.74
C LEU A 327 14.32 17.00 -7.47
N TRP A 328 13.37 16.14 -7.86
CA TRP A 328 13.48 14.68 -7.70
C TRP A 328 14.71 14.12 -8.41
N ARG A 329 14.97 14.57 -9.65
CA ARG A 329 16.19 14.19 -10.38
C ARG A 329 17.47 14.68 -9.70
N GLN A 330 17.53 15.94 -9.24
CA GLN A 330 18.70 16.49 -8.55
C GLN A 330 19.01 15.80 -7.22
N GLN A 331 17.97 15.40 -6.48
CA GLN A 331 18.10 14.78 -5.16
C GLN A 331 18.26 13.24 -5.23
N GLY A 332 18.11 12.63 -6.41
CA GLY A 332 17.99 11.18 -6.57
C GLY A 332 16.74 10.60 -5.86
N ALA A 333 15.77 11.44 -5.54
CA ALA A 333 14.60 11.09 -4.76
C ALA A 333 13.51 10.47 -5.64
N GLY A 334 12.86 9.42 -5.15
CA GLY A 334 11.71 8.82 -5.82
C GLY A 334 10.51 9.79 -5.85
N MET A 335 9.83 9.84 -6.98
CA MET A 335 8.52 10.50 -7.10
C MET A 335 7.46 9.76 -6.28
N THR A 336 6.45 10.46 -5.78
CA THR A 336 5.36 9.84 -5.00
C THR A 336 4.53 8.86 -5.85
N ASP A 337 4.07 7.77 -5.24
CA ASP A 337 3.35 6.69 -5.96
C ASP A 337 2.12 7.19 -6.72
N LYS A 338 1.43 8.21 -6.20
CA LYS A 338 0.25 8.81 -6.85
C LYS A 338 0.62 9.61 -8.08
N CYS A 339 1.63 10.47 -7.99
CA CYS A 339 2.13 11.20 -9.16
C CYS A 339 2.64 10.22 -10.23
N ARG A 340 3.26 9.12 -9.78
CA ARG A 340 3.73 8.03 -10.64
C ARG A 340 2.60 7.29 -11.38
N GLN A 341 1.47 7.05 -10.73
CA GLN A 341 0.27 6.49 -11.38
C GLN A 341 -0.30 7.42 -12.46
N LEU A 342 -0.33 8.74 -12.21
CA LEU A 342 -0.77 9.72 -13.20
C LEU A 342 0.14 9.71 -14.45
N TRP A 343 1.45 9.56 -14.26
CA TRP A 343 2.41 9.42 -15.37
C TRP A 343 2.28 8.10 -16.14
N ASP A 344 2.02 6.99 -15.43
CA ASP A 344 1.74 5.68 -16.06
C ASP A 344 0.49 5.76 -16.95
N GLU A 345 -0.58 6.40 -16.46
CA GLU A 345 -1.82 6.57 -17.21
C GLU A 345 -1.68 7.55 -18.39
N LEU A 346 -0.98 8.67 -18.20
CA LEU A 346 -0.63 9.59 -19.29
C LEU A 346 0.07 8.85 -20.43
N GLY A 347 1.03 7.97 -20.09
CA GLY A 347 1.73 7.12 -21.05
C GLY A 347 0.78 6.16 -21.79
N ALA A 348 -0.14 5.50 -21.07
CA ALA A 348 -1.13 4.60 -21.66
C ALA A 348 -2.15 5.32 -22.58
N LEU A 349 -2.59 6.53 -22.20
CA LEU A 349 -3.45 7.36 -23.05
C LEU A 349 -2.75 7.76 -24.35
N TRP A 350 -1.46 8.10 -24.30
CA TRP A 350 -0.67 8.40 -25.50
C TRP A 350 -0.56 7.21 -26.44
N VAL A 351 -0.48 5.98 -25.92
CA VAL A 351 -0.55 4.76 -26.74
C VAL A 351 -1.91 4.66 -27.45
N CYS A 352 -3.02 4.91 -26.74
CA CYS A 352 -4.37 4.90 -27.31
C CYS A 352 -4.58 5.96 -28.40
N VAL A 353 -4.10 7.20 -28.18
CA VAL A 353 -4.17 8.29 -29.16
C VAL A 353 -3.40 7.92 -30.44
N VAL A 354 -2.16 7.48 -30.29
CA VAL A 354 -1.25 7.18 -31.41
C VAL A 354 -1.60 5.89 -32.18
N LEU A 355 -2.34 4.98 -31.54
CA LEU A 355 -2.92 3.79 -32.17
C LEU A 355 -4.32 4.02 -32.74
N SER A 356 -4.87 5.24 -32.74
CA SER A 356 -6.18 5.50 -33.32
C SER A 356 -6.31 4.94 -34.75
N PRO A 357 -7.31 4.08 -35.04
CA PRO A 357 -7.41 3.37 -36.31
C PRO A 357 -7.72 4.26 -37.52
N HIS A 358 -8.25 5.47 -37.29
CA HIS A 358 -8.62 6.42 -38.34
C HIS A 358 -7.90 7.77 -38.24
N CYS A 359 -6.81 7.85 -37.48
CA CYS A 359 -5.96 9.04 -37.42
C CYS A 359 -5.38 9.37 -38.81
N LYS A 360 -5.38 10.66 -39.19
CA LYS A 360 -4.70 11.09 -40.41
C LYS A 360 -3.20 10.90 -40.24
N LEU A 361 -2.50 10.51 -41.32
CA LEU A 361 -1.05 10.29 -41.27
C LEU A 361 -0.27 11.55 -40.84
N GLU A 362 -0.79 12.73 -41.17
CA GLU A 362 -0.26 14.05 -40.80
C GLU A 362 -0.38 14.29 -39.28
N GLU A 363 -1.57 14.12 -38.71
CA GLU A 363 -1.84 14.24 -37.26
C GLU A 363 -0.92 13.29 -36.47
N ARG A 364 -0.81 12.02 -36.91
CA ARG A 364 0.08 11.02 -36.31
C ARG A 364 1.55 11.43 -36.37
N ALA A 365 1.99 12.05 -37.47
CA ALA A 365 3.35 12.53 -37.62
C ALA A 365 3.67 13.68 -36.66
N VAL A 366 2.73 14.63 -36.46
CA VAL A 366 2.85 15.72 -35.48
C VAL A 366 2.95 15.17 -34.06
N TRP A 367 2.05 14.25 -33.66
CA TRP A 367 2.11 13.64 -32.33
C TRP A 367 3.40 12.85 -32.10
N LEU A 368 3.90 12.14 -33.11
CA LEU A 368 5.17 11.42 -33.03
C LEU A 368 6.38 12.37 -32.91
N GLN A 369 6.33 13.56 -33.52
CA GLN A 369 7.35 14.59 -33.32
C GLN A 369 7.32 15.14 -31.87
N LEU A 370 6.13 15.42 -31.32
CA LEU A 370 5.95 15.85 -29.93
C LEU A 370 6.44 14.80 -28.93
N LEU A 371 6.04 13.53 -29.08
CA LEU A 371 6.51 12.44 -28.23
C LEU A 371 8.04 12.25 -28.31
N LYS A 372 8.63 12.37 -29.50
CA LYS A 372 10.09 12.33 -29.67
C LYS A 372 10.80 13.55 -29.08
N LYS A 373 10.16 14.73 -29.05
CA LYS A 373 10.65 15.94 -28.35
C LYS A 373 10.62 15.71 -26.84
N TRP A 374 9.49 15.29 -26.27
CA TRP A 374 9.32 15.08 -24.83
C TRP A 374 10.19 13.93 -24.28
N ASN A 375 10.29 12.80 -25.00
CA ASN A 375 11.16 11.67 -24.61
C ASN A 375 12.65 12.04 -24.54
N LYS A 376 13.09 13.10 -25.24
CA LYS A 376 14.47 13.61 -25.17
C LYS A 376 14.72 14.57 -24.00
N LEU A 377 13.68 15.06 -23.32
CA LEU A 377 13.84 15.99 -22.21
C LEU A 377 14.43 15.28 -20.98
N ASP A 378 15.42 15.90 -20.33
CA ASP A 378 16.05 15.31 -19.14
C ASP A 378 15.13 15.20 -17.93
N ILE A 379 14.12 16.07 -17.84
CA ILE A 379 13.08 16.01 -16.81
C ILE A 379 12.03 14.91 -17.06
N CYS A 380 11.98 14.32 -18.26
CA CYS A 380 10.99 13.29 -18.59
C CYS A 380 11.22 12.01 -17.75
N PRO A 381 10.22 11.54 -16.97
CA PRO A 381 10.38 10.37 -16.11
C PRO A 381 10.67 9.08 -16.89
N LEU A 382 11.52 8.23 -16.30
CA LEU A 382 11.75 6.86 -16.75
C LEU A 382 10.48 6.01 -16.55
N GLU A 383 10.39 4.81 -17.15
CA GLU A 383 9.27 3.87 -16.97
C GLU A 383 9.34 3.10 -15.63
N GLU A 384 10.54 2.83 -15.11
CA GLU A 384 10.76 2.07 -13.87
C GLU A 384 10.87 2.94 -12.61
N GLY A 385 11.22 4.22 -12.78
CA GLY A 385 11.22 5.23 -11.69
C GLY A 385 12.53 5.35 -10.91
N ASN A 386 13.50 4.46 -11.16
CA ASN A 386 14.82 4.52 -10.56
C ASN A 386 15.69 5.61 -11.22
N TYR A 387 15.76 6.81 -10.64
CA TYR A 387 16.74 7.83 -11.06
C TYR A 387 18.17 7.52 -10.57
N SER A 388 18.37 6.47 -9.77
CA SER A 388 19.58 6.23 -8.99
C SER A 388 20.66 5.38 -9.68
N CYS A 389 20.55 5.07 -10.99
CA CYS A 389 21.48 4.18 -11.69
C CYS A 389 22.49 4.88 -12.61
N ASP A 390 22.44 6.21 -12.75
CA ASP A 390 23.33 6.99 -13.62
C ASP A 390 24.40 7.81 -12.84
N SER A 391 24.88 7.31 -11.69
CA SER A 391 26.05 7.90 -11.01
C SER A 391 27.35 7.47 -11.70
N VAL A 392 27.91 8.37 -12.52
CA VAL A 392 29.24 8.25 -13.14
C VAL A 392 30.31 7.93 -12.08
N GLY A 393 31.03 6.81 -12.21
CA GLY A 393 32.07 6.45 -11.22
C GLY A 393 32.80 5.12 -11.38
N THR A 394 33.62 4.98 -12.44
CA THR A 394 34.81 4.08 -12.54
C THR A 394 34.71 2.56 -12.30
N ASN A 395 35.32 1.80 -13.22
CA ASN A 395 35.71 0.38 -13.12
C ASN A 395 34.60 -0.70 -13.22
N SER A 396 34.01 -0.82 -14.41
CA SER A 396 33.35 -2.04 -14.89
C SER A 396 33.87 -2.46 -16.29
N SER A 397 35.19 -2.54 -16.45
CA SER A 397 35.80 -3.37 -17.50
C SER A 397 35.89 -4.81 -16.99
N LEU A 398 35.65 -5.81 -17.86
CA LEU A 398 35.67 -7.26 -17.61
C LEU A 398 34.38 -7.93 -17.08
N SER A 399 33.29 -7.85 -17.85
CA SER A 399 32.45 -9.05 -18.13
C SER A 399 31.53 -8.83 -19.34
N SER A 400 32.12 -8.83 -20.55
CA SER A 400 31.36 -8.85 -21.80
C SER A 400 30.71 -10.22 -22.02
N ASN A 401 29.54 -10.44 -21.42
CA ASN A 401 28.75 -11.65 -21.61
C ASN A 401 27.96 -11.52 -22.93
N PRO A 402 28.22 -12.30 -24.00
CA PRO A 402 27.72 -11.99 -25.35
C PRO A 402 26.19 -12.03 -25.54
N ASN A 403 25.46 -12.59 -24.57
CA ASN A 403 24.01 -12.76 -24.61
C ASN A 403 23.22 -11.69 -23.83
N ARG A 404 23.85 -10.64 -23.28
CA ARG A 404 23.09 -9.44 -22.88
C ARG A 404 22.89 -8.56 -24.11
N SER A 405 21.64 -8.44 -24.55
CA SER A 405 21.19 -7.39 -25.47
C SER A 405 21.69 -6.02 -24.99
N PRO A 406 22.02 -5.08 -25.91
CA PRO A 406 22.71 -3.84 -25.57
C PRO A 406 21.99 -3.10 -24.44
N ALA A 407 22.78 -2.65 -23.46
CA ALA A 407 22.29 -2.12 -22.18
C ALA A 407 21.21 -1.06 -22.39
N THR A 408 20.00 -1.38 -21.90
CA THR A 408 18.94 -0.47 -21.43
C THR A 408 19.05 0.96 -21.93
N ALA A 409 18.64 1.19 -23.18
CA ALA A 409 18.35 2.54 -23.65
C ALA A 409 17.32 3.19 -22.70
N ARG A 410 17.59 4.42 -22.28
CA ARG A 410 16.77 5.22 -21.35
C ARG A 410 15.27 5.19 -21.74
N GLN A 411 14.51 4.27 -21.15
CA GLN A 411 13.09 4.08 -21.47
C GLN A 411 12.24 5.01 -20.61
N THR A 412 11.71 6.06 -21.23
CA THR A 412 10.74 6.97 -20.59
C THR A 412 9.32 6.41 -20.67
N VAL A 413 8.41 7.00 -19.90
CA VAL A 413 6.95 6.75 -19.97
C VAL A 413 6.37 6.86 -21.39
N PHE A 414 6.99 7.65 -22.28
CA PHE A 414 6.55 7.79 -23.68
C PHE A 414 7.16 6.74 -24.62
N GLY A 415 8.14 5.95 -24.18
CA GLY A 415 8.87 4.99 -25.02
C GLY A 415 7.95 3.96 -25.67
N ARG A 416 6.89 3.51 -24.98
CA ARG A 416 5.89 2.59 -25.54
C ARG A 416 4.95 3.26 -26.54
N ALA A 417 4.57 4.53 -26.33
CA ALA A 417 3.79 5.30 -27.31
C ALA A 417 4.57 5.54 -28.61
N ILE A 418 5.88 5.78 -28.52
CA ILE A 418 6.75 5.90 -29.71
C ILE A 418 6.82 4.58 -30.48
N LYS A 419 7.00 3.44 -29.79
CA LYS A 419 6.94 2.10 -30.42
C LYS A 419 5.57 1.82 -31.05
N ALA A 420 4.49 2.23 -30.38
CA ALA A 420 3.12 2.11 -30.88
C ALA A 420 2.87 2.93 -32.17
N ALA A 421 3.57 4.06 -32.34
CA ALA A 421 3.50 4.89 -33.54
C ALA A 421 3.98 4.20 -34.82
N GLU A 422 4.79 3.15 -34.70
CA GLU A 422 5.35 2.39 -35.83
C GLU A 422 4.39 1.29 -36.30
N LEU A 423 3.43 0.90 -35.47
CA LEU A 423 2.41 -0.10 -35.79
C LEU A 423 1.45 0.39 -36.88
N ARG A 424 1.06 -0.53 -37.77
CA ARG A 424 0.16 -0.27 -38.91
C ARG A 424 -1.14 -1.05 -38.76
N TRP A 425 -2.25 -0.48 -39.23
CA TRP A 425 -3.56 -1.14 -39.25
C TRP A 425 -3.86 -1.88 -40.57
N GLY A 426 -3.20 -1.50 -41.67
CA GLY A 426 -3.43 -2.07 -43.01
C GLY A 426 -2.85 -3.46 -43.27
N ASP A 427 -2.59 -4.27 -42.23
CA ASP A 427 -2.21 -5.67 -42.43
C ASP A 427 -3.41 -6.49 -42.93
N CYS A 428 -3.20 -7.32 -43.94
CA CYS A 428 -4.30 -8.04 -44.61
C CYS A 428 -4.99 -9.08 -43.71
N HIS A 429 -4.28 -9.68 -42.76
CA HIS A 429 -4.83 -10.64 -41.80
C HIS A 429 -5.51 -9.91 -40.63
N LEU A 430 -4.94 -8.80 -40.16
CA LEU A 430 -5.59 -7.93 -39.18
C LEU A 430 -6.94 -7.42 -39.70
N GLN A 431 -7.00 -6.96 -40.96
CA GLN A 431 -8.25 -6.51 -41.57
C GLN A 431 -9.28 -7.64 -41.76
N LYS A 432 -8.84 -8.88 -42.06
CA LYS A 432 -9.72 -10.06 -42.03
C LYS A 432 -10.29 -10.29 -40.62
N ILE A 433 -9.47 -10.14 -39.57
CA ILE A 433 -9.91 -10.32 -38.17
C ILE A 433 -10.94 -9.26 -37.76
N LEU A 434 -10.69 -7.98 -38.07
CA LEU A 434 -11.55 -6.88 -37.64
C LEU A 434 -12.90 -6.86 -38.37
N SER A 435 -12.96 -7.33 -39.63
CA SER A 435 -14.14 -7.19 -40.49
C SER A 435 -15.21 -8.28 -40.37
N SER A 436 -14.85 -9.50 -39.96
CA SER A 436 -15.78 -10.65 -39.96
C SER A 436 -15.69 -11.49 -38.69
N ASP A 437 -16.84 -11.98 -38.22
CA ASP A 437 -16.93 -13.03 -37.19
C ASP A 437 -16.89 -14.45 -37.78
N CYS A 438 -17.09 -14.57 -39.10
CA CYS A 438 -17.24 -15.85 -39.80
C CYS A 438 -15.99 -16.19 -40.63
N TYR A 439 -15.14 -17.07 -40.10
CA TYR A 439 -14.00 -17.64 -40.79
C TYR A 439 -14.38 -19.02 -41.32
N GLY A 440 -14.99 -19.05 -42.50
CA GLY A 440 -15.57 -20.27 -43.06
C GLY A 440 -14.55 -21.37 -43.40
N VAL A 441 -15.02 -22.62 -43.40
CA VAL A 441 -14.28 -23.88 -43.69
C VAL A 441 -13.63 -23.94 -45.10
N SER A 442 -13.72 -22.87 -45.89
CA SER A 442 -13.27 -22.80 -47.29
C SER A 442 -11.77 -22.59 -47.49
N LEU A 443 -10.96 -22.53 -46.43
CA LEU A 443 -9.51 -22.31 -46.48
C LEU A 443 -8.69 -23.61 -46.53
N LYS A 444 -8.97 -24.46 -47.53
CA LYS A 444 -8.10 -25.61 -47.90
C LYS A 444 -7.09 -25.30 -49.01
N SER A 445 -6.95 -24.04 -49.43
CA SER A 445 -6.05 -23.66 -50.53
C SER A 445 -4.84 -22.83 -50.09
N GLY A 446 -3.64 -23.38 -50.32
CA GLY A 446 -2.43 -22.59 -50.59
C GLY A 446 -1.70 -21.97 -49.40
N GLY A 447 -2.11 -20.77 -48.96
CA GLY A 447 -1.20 -19.81 -48.31
C GLY A 447 -1.47 -19.46 -46.83
N ASP A 448 -2.73 -19.40 -46.40
CA ASP A 448 -3.14 -18.75 -45.13
C ASP A 448 -2.91 -19.59 -43.85
N LYS A 449 -2.14 -20.69 -43.90
CA LYS A 449 -1.98 -21.67 -42.80
C LYS A 449 -1.33 -21.14 -41.51
N LEU A 450 -0.73 -19.94 -41.53
CA LEU A 450 -0.05 -19.36 -40.37
C LEU A 450 -0.96 -18.43 -39.53
N GLY A 451 -2.10 -17.97 -40.07
CA GLY A 451 -3.00 -17.02 -39.42
C GLY A 451 -4.13 -17.64 -38.59
N PHE A 452 -4.24 -18.97 -38.59
CA PHE A 452 -5.33 -19.71 -37.95
C PHE A 452 -4.78 -20.90 -37.15
N ASP A 453 -5.48 -21.29 -36.09
CA ASP A 453 -5.12 -22.46 -35.30
C ASP A 453 -5.57 -23.78 -35.99
N PRO A 454 -5.18 -24.96 -35.47
CA PRO A 454 -5.59 -26.25 -36.05
C PRO A 454 -7.11 -26.52 -36.03
N GLN A 455 -7.89 -25.68 -35.37
CA GLN A 455 -9.34 -25.78 -35.21
C GLN A 455 -10.08 -24.76 -36.12
N GLY A 456 -9.34 -23.84 -36.77
CA GLY A 456 -9.87 -22.83 -37.68
C GLY A 456 -10.14 -21.47 -37.03
N HIS A 457 -9.77 -21.26 -35.77
CA HIS A 457 -9.93 -19.97 -35.10
C HIS A 457 -8.82 -18.98 -35.51
N PRO A 458 -9.11 -17.68 -35.63
CA PRO A 458 -8.11 -16.68 -35.97
C PRO A 458 -7.05 -16.53 -34.88
N LEU A 459 -5.81 -16.28 -35.30
CA LEU A 459 -4.65 -15.99 -34.46
C LEU A 459 -4.06 -14.63 -34.83
N TRP A 460 -3.70 -13.81 -33.82
CA TRP A 460 -2.89 -12.62 -34.04
C TRP A 460 -1.47 -12.81 -33.48
N LEU A 461 -0.49 -12.92 -34.39
CA LEU A 461 0.94 -13.12 -34.08
C LEU A 461 1.84 -11.97 -34.57
N GLY A 462 1.24 -10.89 -35.11
CA GLY A 462 1.97 -9.80 -35.78
C GLY A 462 2.69 -8.83 -34.84
N ASP A 463 2.27 -8.74 -33.57
CA ASP A 463 2.89 -7.90 -32.55
C ASP A 463 3.19 -8.71 -31.27
N ALA A 464 4.08 -8.19 -30.41
CA ALA A 464 4.27 -8.72 -29.06
C ALA A 464 2.99 -8.59 -28.22
N PHE A 465 2.75 -9.53 -27.30
CA PHE A 465 1.48 -9.64 -26.57
C PHE A 465 0.98 -8.33 -25.93
N PRO A 466 1.80 -7.53 -25.21
CA PRO A 466 1.31 -6.26 -24.66
C PRO A 466 0.95 -5.19 -25.71
N MET A 467 1.64 -5.20 -26.86
CA MET A 467 1.35 -4.29 -27.98
C MET A 467 0.06 -4.70 -28.72
N ALA A 468 -0.18 -6.01 -28.85
CA ALA A 468 -1.45 -6.52 -29.37
C ALA A 468 -2.62 -6.15 -28.45
N CYS A 469 -2.46 -6.26 -27.13
CA CYS A 469 -3.45 -5.81 -26.15
C CYS A 469 -3.66 -4.28 -26.20
N ALA A 470 -2.62 -3.50 -26.48
CA ALA A 470 -2.76 -2.04 -26.67
C ALA A 470 -3.56 -1.68 -27.94
N ARG A 471 -3.55 -2.51 -28.99
CA ARG A 471 -4.48 -2.34 -30.14
C ARG A 471 -5.93 -2.62 -29.76
N VAL A 472 -6.18 -3.64 -28.94
CA VAL A 472 -7.51 -3.92 -28.37
C VAL A 472 -7.97 -2.72 -27.52
N ASP A 473 -7.09 -2.19 -26.68
CA ASP A 473 -7.37 -1.02 -25.83
C ASP A 473 -7.67 0.24 -26.65
N ALA A 474 -6.91 0.47 -27.73
CA ALA A 474 -7.17 1.55 -28.66
C ALA A 474 -8.54 1.39 -29.37
N LEU A 475 -8.86 0.21 -29.91
CA LEU A 475 -10.18 -0.03 -30.52
C LEU A 475 -11.32 0.22 -29.52
N ARG A 476 -11.20 -0.30 -28.29
CA ARG A 476 -12.19 -0.08 -27.23
C ARG A 476 -12.32 1.42 -26.88
N SER A 477 -11.19 2.09 -26.70
CA SER A 477 -11.12 3.52 -26.35
C SER A 477 -11.56 4.46 -27.48
N HIS A 478 -11.53 4.04 -28.75
CA HIS A 478 -12.02 4.82 -29.91
C HIS A 478 -13.45 4.44 -30.34
N GLY A 479 -14.17 3.69 -29.50
CA GLY A 479 -15.58 3.33 -29.74
C GLY A 479 -15.76 2.25 -30.83
N TYR A 480 -14.89 1.24 -30.87
CA TYR A 480 -14.98 0.06 -31.74
C TYR A 480 -15.01 -1.24 -30.89
N PRO A 481 -16.05 -1.45 -30.05
CA PRO A 481 -16.06 -2.55 -29.08
C PRO A 481 -16.15 -3.94 -29.76
N ARG A 482 -16.82 -4.06 -30.91
CA ARG A 482 -16.95 -5.35 -31.62
C ARG A 482 -15.63 -5.77 -32.25
N GLU A 483 -14.95 -4.83 -32.88
CA GLU A 483 -13.63 -5.00 -33.47
C GLU A 483 -12.57 -5.28 -32.39
N ALA A 484 -12.67 -4.61 -31.24
CA ALA A 484 -11.85 -4.90 -30.06
C ALA A 484 -12.06 -6.34 -29.55
N LEU A 485 -13.31 -6.81 -29.44
CA LEU A 485 -13.63 -8.20 -29.05
C LEU A 485 -13.07 -9.23 -30.04
N ARG A 486 -13.22 -9.00 -31.36
CA ARG A 486 -12.65 -9.90 -32.40
C ARG A 486 -11.13 -10.01 -32.27
N LEU A 487 -10.44 -8.88 -32.13
CA LEU A 487 -9.00 -8.87 -31.95
C LEU A 487 -8.58 -9.49 -30.61
N ALA A 488 -9.32 -9.24 -29.53
CA ALA A 488 -9.09 -9.84 -28.22
C ALA A 488 -9.17 -11.38 -28.29
N VAL A 489 -10.19 -11.95 -28.94
CA VAL A 489 -10.30 -13.40 -29.13
C VAL A 489 -9.11 -13.95 -29.93
N ALA A 490 -8.69 -13.28 -31.01
CA ALA A 490 -7.53 -13.71 -31.81
C ALA A 490 -6.20 -13.66 -31.03
N VAL A 491 -6.05 -12.68 -30.13
CA VAL A 491 -4.90 -12.57 -29.20
C VAL A 491 -4.94 -13.68 -28.13
N VAL A 492 -6.12 -14.01 -27.58
CA VAL A 492 -6.27 -15.11 -26.61
C VAL A 492 -5.98 -16.47 -27.26
N ASN A 493 -6.39 -16.68 -28.51
CA ASN A 493 -6.07 -17.90 -29.24
C ASN A 493 -4.56 -18.01 -29.54
N ALA A 494 -3.88 -16.91 -29.86
CA ALA A 494 -2.43 -16.86 -29.94
C ALA A 494 -1.74 -17.21 -28.60
N MET A 495 -2.25 -16.67 -27.49
CA MET A 495 -1.78 -16.98 -26.13
C MET A 495 -2.00 -18.47 -25.75
N ARG A 496 -3.12 -19.07 -26.19
CA ARG A 496 -3.43 -20.51 -26.04
C ARG A 496 -2.45 -21.37 -26.84
N LEU A 497 -2.15 -20.99 -28.09
CA LEU A 497 -1.19 -21.68 -28.93
C LEU A 497 0.24 -21.60 -28.37
N GLN A 498 0.69 -20.41 -27.94
CA GLN A 498 2.00 -20.20 -27.32
C GLN A 498 2.19 -21.09 -26.08
N ARG A 499 1.20 -21.14 -25.18
CA ARG A 499 1.20 -22.00 -23.98
C ARG A 499 1.29 -23.48 -24.33
N ARG A 500 0.60 -23.93 -25.39
CA ARG A 500 0.67 -25.33 -25.86
C ARG A 500 2.08 -25.67 -26.34
N HIS A 501 2.71 -24.82 -27.15
CA HIS A 501 4.10 -25.01 -27.57
C HIS A 501 5.10 -25.00 -26.40
N GLN A 502 4.93 -24.08 -25.43
CA GLN A 502 5.75 -24.05 -24.21
C GLN A 502 5.63 -25.34 -23.41
N LEU A 503 4.40 -25.85 -23.22
CA LEU A 503 4.14 -27.08 -22.49
C LEU A 503 4.71 -28.32 -23.21
N ASP A 504 4.58 -28.40 -24.54
CA ASP A 504 5.10 -29.53 -25.31
C ASP A 504 6.63 -29.53 -25.39
N SER A 505 7.27 -28.35 -25.45
CA SER A 505 8.71 -28.20 -25.26
C SER A 505 9.17 -28.64 -23.86
N TYR A 506 8.46 -28.21 -22.81
CA TYR A 506 8.75 -28.63 -21.44
C TYR A 506 8.63 -30.15 -21.24
N LYS A 507 7.60 -30.80 -21.82
CA LYS A 507 7.46 -32.28 -21.75
C LYS A 507 8.68 -33.03 -22.27
N GLN A 508 9.34 -32.51 -23.31
CA GLN A 508 10.57 -33.11 -23.87
C GLN A 508 11.76 -32.94 -22.92
N GLN A 509 11.88 -31.79 -22.24
CA GLN A 509 13.01 -31.44 -21.38
C GLN A 509 12.81 -31.75 -19.88
N LYS A 510 11.60 -32.19 -19.48
CA LYS A 510 11.18 -32.34 -18.06
C LYS A 510 12.17 -33.14 -17.21
N LYS A 511 12.68 -34.26 -17.73
CA LYS A 511 13.63 -35.13 -16.98
C LYS A 511 14.94 -34.42 -16.64
N GLU A 512 15.47 -33.62 -17.55
CA GLU A 512 16.74 -32.91 -17.37
C GLU A 512 16.57 -31.72 -16.41
N LEU A 513 15.50 -30.94 -16.58
CA LEU A 513 15.19 -29.79 -15.71
C LEU A 513 14.94 -30.23 -14.25
N LEU A 514 14.23 -31.34 -14.04
CA LEU A 514 14.01 -31.90 -12.70
C LEU A 514 15.30 -32.42 -12.06
N HIS A 515 16.20 -33.02 -12.84
CA HIS A 515 17.48 -33.48 -12.32
C HIS A 515 18.40 -32.32 -11.89
N LYS A 516 18.35 -31.19 -12.61
CA LYS A 516 19.11 -29.97 -12.28
C LYS A 516 18.51 -29.13 -11.14
N GLY A 517 17.23 -29.32 -10.83
CA GLY A 517 16.50 -28.57 -9.78
C GLY A 517 16.39 -27.05 -9.99
N THR A 518 16.96 -26.52 -11.07
CA THR A 518 17.11 -25.08 -11.35
C THR A 518 16.90 -24.82 -12.85
N THR A 519 16.47 -23.61 -13.19
CA THR A 519 16.24 -23.20 -14.58
C THR A 519 16.70 -21.76 -14.82
N SER A 520 17.18 -21.48 -16.02
CA SER A 520 17.44 -20.12 -16.54
C SER A 520 16.31 -19.61 -17.43
N ILE A 521 15.28 -20.43 -17.70
CA ILE A 521 14.09 -20.03 -18.46
C ILE A 521 13.27 -19.08 -17.59
N THR A 522 13.16 -17.82 -18.01
CA THR A 522 12.32 -16.80 -17.40
C THR A 522 11.65 -15.93 -18.47
N ASN A 523 10.39 -15.51 -18.24
CA ASN A 523 9.78 -14.47 -19.05
C ASN A 523 10.32 -13.11 -18.61
N LEU A 524 10.99 -12.40 -19.54
CA LEU A 524 11.57 -11.08 -19.30
C LEU A 524 10.52 -9.95 -19.25
N GLU A 525 9.40 -10.11 -19.97
CA GLU A 525 8.27 -9.18 -19.93
C GLU A 525 7.10 -9.82 -19.16
N GLY A 526 7.01 -9.49 -17.88
CA GLY A 526 5.89 -9.90 -17.01
C GLY A 526 4.61 -9.12 -17.36
N TRP A 527 3.48 -9.83 -17.48
CA TRP A 527 2.22 -9.21 -17.91
C TRP A 527 1.47 -8.49 -16.77
N VAL A 528 1.62 -8.94 -15.52
CA VAL A 528 1.05 -8.30 -14.32
C VAL A 528 1.99 -7.19 -13.84
N GLY A 529 1.45 -5.99 -13.56
CA GLY A 529 2.24 -4.79 -13.24
C GLY A 529 2.79 -4.05 -14.46
N HIS A 530 2.57 -4.59 -15.66
CA HIS A 530 3.01 -3.99 -16.92
C HIS A 530 2.31 -2.64 -17.20
N PRO A 531 2.98 -1.58 -17.68
CA PRO A 531 2.36 -0.26 -17.86
C PRO A 531 1.19 -0.20 -18.86
N LEU A 532 1.14 -1.11 -19.83
CA LEU A 532 0.01 -1.24 -20.77
C LEU A 532 -1.13 -2.15 -20.26
N ASP A 533 -1.02 -2.67 -19.03
CA ASP A 533 -2.01 -3.57 -18.38
C ASP A 533 -2.71 -4.56 -19.34
N PRO A 534 -1.96 -5.45 -20.01
CA PRO A 534 -2.51 -6.26 -21.10
C PRO A 534 -3.58 -7.26 -20.62
N ILE A 535 -3.43 -7.79 -19.40
CA ILE A 535 -4.39 -8.71 -18.80
C ILE A 535 -5.65 -7.96 -18.39
N GLY A 536 -5.54 -6.83 -17.68
CA GLY A 536 -6.69 -6.02 -17.31
C GLY A 536 -7.41 -5.44 -18.52
N CYS A 537 -6.69 -5.05 -19.59
CA CYS A 537 -7.28 -4.64 -20.87
C CYS A 537 -8.18 -5.73 -21.46
N LEU A 538 -7.68 -6.95 -21.63
CA LEU A 538 -8.47 -8.07 -22.18
C LEU A 538 -9.65 -8.41 -21.27
N CYS A 539 -9.45 -8.50 -19.96
CA CYS A 539 -10.51 -8.83 -19.01
C CYS A 539 -11.62 -7.76 -19.02
N ARG A 540 -11.27 -6.47 -18.98
CA ARG A 540 -12.26 -5.37 -19.11
C ARG A 540 -12.98 -5.41 -20.45
N THR A 541 -12.27 -5.64 -21.55
CA THR A 541 -12.88 -5.73 -22.90
C THR A 541 -13.95 -6.84 -22.97
N PHE A 542 -13.68 -8.01 -22.39
CA PHE A 542 -14.66 -9.10 -22.33
C PHE A 542 -15.78 -8.87 -21.31
N LEU A 543 -15.46 -8.34 -20.12
CA LEU A 543 -16.43 -8.09 -19.07
C LEU A 543 -17.38 -6.94 -19.41
N GLU A 544 -16.90 -5.85 -20.02
CA GLU A 544 -17.71 -4.75 -20.54
C GLU A 544 -18.80 -5.27 -21.48
N ALA A 545 -18.46 -6.17 -22.40
CA ALA A 545 -19.45 -6.81 -23.28
C ALA A 545 -20.45 -7.67 -22.51
N CYS A 546 -20.05 -8.31 -21.41
CA CYS A 546 -20.90 -9.18 -20.60
C CYS A 546 -21.77 -8.43 -19.58
N ARG A 547 -21.65 -7.10 -19.43
CA ARG A 547 -22.51 -6.34 -18.51
C ARG A 547 -23.93 -6.30 -19.07
N MET A 548 -24.91 -6.39 -18.18
CA MET A 548 -26.25 -5.92 -18.50
C MET A 548 -26.20 -4.39 -18.60
N ASP A 549 -26.25 -3.89 -19.84
CA ASP A 549 -26.37 -2.46 -20.08
C ASP A 549 -27.72 -1.95 -19.56
N ASP A 550 -27.68 -1.04 -18.58
CA ASP A 550 -28.60 0.09 -18.54
C ASP A 550 -28.25 1.02 -19.74
N GLU A 551 -28.47 0.54 -20.98
CA GLU A 551 -28.26 1.36 -22.20
C GLU A 551 -29.40 2.38 -22.42
N GLY A 552 -30.38 2.39 -21.50
CA GLY A 552 -30.89 3.65 -21.00
C GLY A 552 -29.95 4.19 -19.92
N LEU A 553 -29.10 5.15 -20.28
CA LEU A 553 -28.68 6.19 -19.33
C LEU A 553 -29.99 6.77 -18.76
N VAL A 554 -30.39 6.32 -17.58
CA VAL A 554 -31.62 6.76 -16.94
C VAL A 554 -31.37 8.19 -16.50
N LEU A 555 -31.79 9.15 -17.34
CA LEU A 555 -31.72 10.60 -17.10
C LEU A 555 -32.58 11.05 -15.89
N PHE A 556 -33.09 10.10 -15.09
CA PHE A 556 -34.08 10.22 -14.02
C PHE A 556 -33.90 9.09 -12.98
N PRO A 557 -32.93 9.16 -12.06
CA PRO A 557 -32.79 8.17 -10.98
C PRO A 557 -33.87 8.36 -9.90
N ASP A 558 -35.12 8.00 -10.22
CA ASP A 558 -36.25 7.95 -9.28
C ASP A 558 -36.16 6.72 -8.35
N SER A 559 -35.09 6.63 -7.55
CA SER A 559 -34.99 5.93 -6.24
C SER A 559 -33.52 5.72 -5.84
N PRO A 560 -33.15 5.87 -4.55
CA PRO A 560 -31.82 5.49 -4.06
C PRO A 560 -31.66 3.96 -4.05
N ALA A 561 -30.89 3.43 -4.99
CA ALA A 561 -30.51 2.01 -5.02
C ALA A 561 -29.16 1.80 -4.33
N GLU A 562 -29.10 0.86 -3.38
CA GLU A 562 -27.86 0.34 -2.80
C GLU A 562 -26.92 -0.24 -3.88
N PRO A 563 -25.59 -0.29 -3.66
CA PRO A 563 -24.63 -0.81 -4.62
C PRO A 563 -24.82 -2.32 -4.86
N LYS A 564 -25.66 -2.65 -5.85
CA LYS A 564 -25.80 -4.01 -6.37
C LYS A 564 -24.50 -4.42 -7.05
N LYS A 565 -24.05 -5.66 -6.80
CA LYS A 565 -22.98 -6.29 -7.59
C LYS A 565 -23.32 -6.21 -9.08
N ALA A 566 -22.31 -6.01 -9.93
CA ALA A 566 -22.49 -6.01 -11.37
C ALA A 566 -22.95 -7.40 -11.85
N LEU A 567 -24.18 -7.49 -12.37
CA LEU A 567 -24.72 -8.71 -12.95
C LEU A 567 -24.13 -8.90 -14.37
N TYR A 568 -23.19 -9.83 -14.48
CA TYR A 568 -22.63 -10.27 -15.76
C TYR A 568 -23.43 -11.42 -16.37
N GLN A 569 -23.49 -11.49 -17.70
CA GLN A 569 -24.14 -12.57 -18.45
C GLN A 569 -23.20 -13.27 -19.43
N HIS A 570 -23.45 -14.56 -19.69
CA HIS A 570 -22.70 -15.35 -20.66
C HIS A 570 -23.08 -15.01 -22.11
N ILE A 571 -22.35 -14.08 -22.72
CA ILE A 571 -22.45 -13.82 -24.16
C ILE A 571 -21.55 -14.79 -24.94
N PRO A 572 -22.09 -15.56 -25.91
CA PRO A 572 -21.33 -16.56 -26.66
C PRO A 572 -20.32 -15.92 -27.62
N VAL A 573 -19.20 -16.60 -27.83
CA VAL A 573 -18.17 -16.19 -28.80
C VAL A 573 -18.56 -16.68 -30.21
N PRO A 574 -18.74 -15.80 -31.22
CA PRO A 574 -19.22 -16.21 -32.55
C PRO A 574 -18.34 -17.26 -33.26
N SER A 575 -17.02 -17.21 -33.04
CA SER A 575 -16.06 -18.13 -33.68
C SER A 575 -15.94 -19.49 -32.99
N SER A 576 -16.43 -19.64 -31.75
CA SER A 576 -16.10 -20.76 -30.87
C SER A 576 -17.36 -21.28 -30.15
N PRO A 577 -18.15 -22.19 -30.76
CA PRO A 577 -19.41 -22.65 -30.17
C PRO A 577 -19.18 -23.36 -28.83
N GLY A 578 -19.76 -22.82 -27.76
CA GLY A 578 -19.63 -23.30 -26.38
C GLY A 578 -18.72 -22.44 -25.50
N GLU A 579 -17.94 -21.52 -26.06
CA GLU A 579 -17.21 -20.50 -25.30
C GLU A 579 -18.04 -19.21 -25.15
N SER A 580 -17.80 -18.46 -24.09
CA SER A 580 -18.41 -17.14 -23.84
C SER A 580 -17.36 -16.13 -23.41
N TYR A 581 -17.58 -14.83 -23.68
CA TYR A 581 -16.63 -13.78 -23.29
C TYR A 581 -16.37 -13.77 -21.77
N TYR A 582 -17.38 -14.10 -20.94
CA TYR A 582 -17.23 -14.24 -19.49
C TYR A 582 -16.26 -15.37 -19.10
N MET A 583 -16.27 -16.51 -19.81
CA MET A 583 -15.26 -17.58 -19.63
C MET A 583 -13.87 -17.14 -20.08
N LEU A 584 -13.77 -16.38 -21.17
CA LEU A 584 -12.49 -15.87 -21.67
C LEU A 584 -11.87 -14.83 -20.71
N ALA A 585 -12.69 -13.99 -20.07
CA ALA A 585 -12.23 -13.09 -19.02
C ALA A 585 -11.58 -13.86 -17.86
N LEU A 586 -12.26 -14.89 -17.34
CA LEU A 586 -11.70 -15.77 -16.29
C LEU A 586 -10.41 -16.46 -16.78
N GLU A 587 -10.43 -17.07 -17.97
CA GLU A 587 -9.24 -17.75 -18.51
C GLU A 587 -8.05 -16.79 -18.62
N VAL A 588 -8.21 -15.61 -19.20
CA VAL A 588 -7.10 -14.65 -19.38
C VAL A 588 -6.56 -14.15 -18.06
N ALA A 589 -7.43 -13.83 -17.09
CA ALA A 589 -7.01 -13.40 -15.75
C ALA A 589 -6.16 -14.47 -15.05
N LEU A 590 -6.64 -15.72 -15.02
CA LEU A 590 -5.92 -16.85 -14.38
C LEU A 590 -4.54 -17.10 -15.02
N LEU A 591 -4.43 -16.90 -16.33
CA LEU A 591 -3.20 -17.10 -17.08
C LEU A 591 -2.21 -15.94 -16.97
N GLY A 592 -2.73 -14.71 -16.88
CA GLY A 592 -1.95 -13.53 -16.56
C GLY A 592 -1.31 -13.64 -15.18
N LEU A 593 -2.13 -13.92 -14.17
CA LEU A 593 -1.71 -14.07 -12.78
C LEU A 593 -0.74 -15.25 -12.59
N GLY A 594 -0.99 -16.38 -13.25
CA GLY A 594 -0.19 -17.61 -13.15
C GLY A 594 1.09 -17.64 -14.01
N GLN A 595 1.39 -16.61 -14.79
CA GLN A 595 2.61 -16.49 -15.59
C GLN A 595 3.85 -16.44 -14.68
N GLN A 596 4.85 -17.30 -14.91
CA GLN A 596 6.17 -17.10 -14.32
C GLN A 596 6.74 -15.76 -14.83
N ARG A 597 7.19 -14.90 -13.91
CA ARG A 597 7.77 -13.59 -14.22
C ARG A 597 8.88 -13.26 -13.21
N SER A 598 9.98 -12.67 -13.65
CA SER A 598 11.02 -12.18 -12.75
C SER A 598 10.52 -10.99 -11.93
N MET A 599 11.00 -10.86 -10.68
CA MET A 599 10.76 -9.68 -9.86
C MET A 599 11.40 -8.44 -10.53
N PRO A 600 10.66 -7.34 -10.76
CA PRO A 600 11.23 -6.15 -11.38
C PRO A 600 12.17 -5.38 -10.43
N GLU A 601 13.03 -4.56 -11.01
CA GLU A 601 13.97 -3.71 -10.28
C GLU A 601 13.32 -2.42 -9.77
N GLY A 602 13.62 -2.04 -8.51
CA GLY A 602 13.10 -0.84 -7.87
C GLY A 602 11.79 -1.02 -7.10
N LEU A 603 11.64 -0.25 -6.02
CA LEU A 603 10.50 -0.30 -5.08
C LEU A 603 9.16 -0.14 -5.82
N TYR A 604 9.00 0.94 -6.60
CA TYR A 604 7.74 1.25 -7.27
C TYR A 604 7.28 0.15 -8.23
N ALA A 605 8.21 -0.46 -8.97
CA ALA A 605 7.86 -1.52 -9.91
C ALA A 605 7.40 -2.79 -9.17
N GLN A 606 8.03 -3.13 -8.05
CA GLN A 606 7.61 -4.25 -7.19
C GLN A 606 6.22 -3.97 -6.57
N ASP A 607 6.01 -2.77 -6.02
CA ASP A 607 4.71 -2.36 -5.47
C ASP A 607 3.61 -2.25 -6.55
N LYS A 608 3.98 -1.93 -7.80
CA LYS A 608 3.05 -1.94 -8.94
C LYS A 608 2.63 -3.37 -9.30
N VAL A 609 3.56 -4.34 -9.31
CA VAL A 609 3.21 -5.76 -9.52
C VAL A 609 2.26 -6.25 -8.44
N VAL A 610 2.53 -5.96 -7.16
CA VAL A 610 1.64 -6.36 -6.05
C VAL A 610 0.25 -5.75 -6.21
N ARG A 611 0.15 -4.43 -6.44
CA ARG A 611 -1.14 -3.76 -6.62
C ARG A 611 -1.91 -4.23 -7.85
N SER A 612 -1.25 -4.49 -8.98
CA SER A 612 -1.89 -5.04 -10.17
C SER A 612 -2.34 -6.50 -9.98
N GLU A 613 -1.61 -7.31 -9.21
CA GLU A 613 -2.06 -8.65 -8.81
C GLU A 613 -3.32 -8.56 -7.93
N GLU A 614 -3.33 -7.69 -6.92
CA GLU A 614 -4.50 -7.46 -6.05
C GLU A 614 -5.70 -6.89 -6.82
N GLN A 615 -5.50 -6.00 -7.79
CA GLN A 615 -6.58 -5.46 -8.64
C GLN A 615 -7.19 -6.53 -9.57
N LEU A 616 -6.36 -7.40 -10.16
CA LEU A 616 -6.85 -8.50 -10.99
C LEU A 616 -7.57 -9.57 -10.17
N ILE A 617 -7.13 -9.82 -8.93
CA ILE A 617 -7.84 -10.70 -8.00
C ILE A 617 -9.17 -10.09 -7.55
N GLY A 618 -9.21 -8.78 -7.26
CA GLY A 618 -10.47 -8.08 -6.97
C GLY A 618 -11.49 -8.16 -8.11
N LEU A 619 -11.03 -8.04 -9.36
CA LEU A 619 -11.86 -8.26 -10.55
C LEU A 619 -12.39 -9.70 -10.64
N LEU A 620 -11.62 -10.69 -10.17
CA LEU A 620 -12.05 -12.09 -10.11
C LEU A 620 -13.00 -12.38 -8.94
N ASP A 621 -12.89 -11.66 -7.81
CA ASP A 621 -13.84 -11.74 -6.69
C ASP A 621 -15.21 -11.12 -7.02
N GLU A 622 -15.29 -10.21 -8.01
CA GLU A 622 -16.55 -9.73 -8.61
C GLU A 622 -17.23 -10.77 -9.51
N MET A 623 -16.51 -11.79 -10.00
CA MET A 623 -17.05 -12.82 -10.89
C MET A 623 -17.68 -13.97 -10.11
N GLU A 624 -19.00 -14.13 -10.22
CA GLU A 624 -19.71 -15.24 -9.58
C GLU A 624 -19.48 -16.56 -10.34
N LEU A 625 -18.90 -17.56 -9.66
CA LEU A 625 -18.50 -18.86 -10.23
C LEU A 625 -19.71 -19.79 -10.43
N ASP A 626 -20.23 -19.82 -11.66
CA ASP A 626 -21.32 -20.70 -12.08
C ASP A 626 -20.83 -22.09 -12.54
N GLU A 627 -21.76 -22.97 -12.90
CA GLU A 627 -21.47 -24.32 -13.41
C GLU A 627 -20.60 -24.32 -14.69
N ARG A 628 -20.55 -23.21 -15.43
CA ARG A 628 -19.77 -23.06 -16.66
C ARG A 628 -18.36 -22.52 -16.42
N LEU A 629 -18.16 -21.66 -15.42
CA LEU A 629 -16.85 -21.14 -15.01
C LEU A 629 -16.04 -22.15 -14.19
N VAL A 630 -16.67 -22.96 -13.33
CA VAL A 630 -15.97 -23.96 -12.49
C VAL A 630 -15.14 -24.98 -13.30
N PRO A 631 -15.59 -25.50 -14.45
CA PRO A 631 -14.75 -26.29 -15.36
C PRO A 631 -13.55 -25.53 -15.93
N VAL A 632 -13.70 -24.24 -16.26
CA VAL A 632 -12.62 -23.38 -16.77
C VAL A 632 -11.57 -23.17 -15.68
N LEU A 633 -12.00 -22.83 -14.46
CA LEU A 633 -11.14 -22.66 -13.29
C LEU A 633 -10.28 -23.90 -13.02
N ARG A 634 -10.92 -25.08 -12.91
CA ARG A 634 -10.21 -26.36 -12.69
C ARG A 634 -9.23 -26.69 -13.82
N LYS A 635 -9.65 -26.49 -15.09
CA LYS A 635 -8.81 -26.73 -16.27
C LYS A 635 -7.56 -25.84 -16.25
N GLN A 636 -7.70 -24.54 -15.99
CA GLN A 636 -6.52 -23.64 -15.96
C GLN A 636 -5.64 -23.92 -14.74
N ALA A 637 -6.20 -24.21 -13.55
CA ALA A 637 -5.42 -24.57 -12.37
C ALA A 637 -4.55 -25.82 -12.57
N ALA A 638 -5.08 -26.86 -13.23
CA ALA A 638 -4.31 -28.03 -13.64
C ALA A 638 -3.19 -27.67 -14.64
N LEU A 639 -3.49 -26.87 -15.67
CA LEU A 639 -2.51 -26.42 -16.66
C LEU A 639 -1.40 -25.54 -16.07
N LEU A 640 -1.67 -24.77 -15.01
CA LEU A 640 -0.66 -24.00 -14.28
C LEU A 640 0.31 -24.91 -13.51
N LEU A 641 -0.20 -25.97 -12.87
CA LEU A 641 0.64 -26.96 -12.17
C LEU A 641 1.56 -27.75 -13.12
N ASP A 642 1.05 -28.10 -14.31
CA ASP A 642 1.78 -28.83 -15.35
C ASP A 642 2.67 -27.93 -16.22
N GLY A 643 2.51 -26.60 -16.14
CA GLY A 643 3.12 -25.60 -17.02
C GLY A 643 4.65 -25.48 -16.96
N GLY A 644 5.32 -26.22 -16.08
CA GLY A 644 6.77 -26.22 -15.95
C GLY A 644 7.35 -24.82 -15.68
N PRO A 645 8.54 -24.47 -16.20
CA PRO A 645 9.21 -23.21 -15.90
C PRO A 645 8.48 -21.95 -16.41
N PHE A 646 7.41 -22.11 -17.20
CA PHE A 646 6.62 -21.01 -17.73
C PHE A 646 5.47 -20.57 -16.81
N SER A 647 5.13 -21.36 -15.79
CA SER A 647 4.12 -21.01 -14.77
C SER A 647 4.76 -20.81 -13.39
N GLY A 648 4.22 -19.85 -12.62
CA GLY A 648 4.61 -19.67 -11.22
C GLY A 648 4.31 -20.88 -10.32
N PHE A 649 3.47 -21.82 -10.77
CA PHE A 649 3.16 -23.08 -10.08
C PHE A 649 3.98 -24.28 -10.59
N GLY A 650 4.93 -24.06 -11.51
CA GLY A 650 5.75 -25.10 -12.10
C GLY A 650 6.58 -25.91 -11.10
N GLU A 651 6.94 -27.15 -11.45
CA GLU A 651 7.80 -27.99 -10.60
C GLU A 651 9.19 -27.35 -10.38
N VAL A 652 9.75 -26.72 -11.41
CA VAL A 652 11.00 -25.92 -11.35
C VAL A 652 10.68 -24.53 -11.86
N VAL A 653 11.06 -23.49 -11.12
CA VAL A 653 10.78 -22.09 -11.43
C VAL A 653 12.09 -21.30 -11.37
N PHE A 654 12.22 -20.22 -12.15
CA PHE A 654 13.41 -19.36 -12.10
C PHE A 654 13.58 -18.74 -10.70
N ARG A 655 14.82 -18.66 -10.20
CA ARG A 655 15.11 -18.33 -8.79
C ARG A 655 14.55 -16.98 -8.33
N GLU A 656 14.59 -15.98 -9.22
CA GLU A 656 14.13 -14.61 -8.92
C GLU A 656 12.69 -14.36 -9.40
N SER A 657 11.87 -15.42 -9.50
CA SER A 657 10.46 -15.29 -9.89
C SER A 657 9.60 -14.70 -8.78
N VAL A 658 8.62 -13.87 -9.15
CA VAL A 658 7.60 -13.38 -8.22
C VAL A 658 6.84 -14.57 -7.60
N PRO A 659 6.78 -14.71 -6.26
CA PRO A 659 6.03 -15.79 -5.60
C PRO A 659 4.51 -15.59 -5.73
N MET A 660 3.77 -16.67 -6.02
CA MET A 660 2.33 -16.61 -6.31
C MET A 660 1.44 -16.74 -5.08
N HIS A 661 1.87 -16.31 -3.89
CA HIS A 661 1.15 -16.58 -2.64
C HIS A 661 -0.26 -15.98 -2.61
N THR A 662 -0.42 -14.73 -3.09
CA THR A 662 -1.72 -14.03 -3.10
C THR A 662 -2.68 -14.68 -4.08
N PHE A 663 -2.25 -14.90 -5.32
CA PHE A 663 -3.05 -15.63 -6.33
C PHE A 663 -3.37 -17.08 -5.93
N ALA A 664 -2.44 -17.78 -5.29
CA ALA A 664 -2.67 -19.13 -4.77
C ALA A 664 -3.74 -19.16 -3.67
N ARG A 665 -3.83 -18.12 -2.82
CA ARG A 665 -4.86 -18.00 -1.79
C ARG A 665 -6.26 -17.77 -2.38
N TYR A 666 -6.35 -16.95 -3.42
CA TYR A 666 -7.58 -16.82 -4.22
C TYR A 666 -7.97 -18.17 -4.82
N LEU A 667 -7.07 -18.81 -5.58
CA LEU A 667 -7.31 -20.10 -6.23
C LEU A 667 -7.70 -21.21 -5.25
N PHE A 668 -7.04 -21.28 -4.10
CA PHE A 668 -7.37 -22.21 -3.03
C PHE A 668 -8.80 -22.01 -2.54
N THR A 669 -9.17 -20.77 -2.20
CA THR A 669 -10.50 -20.42 -1.67
C THR A 669 -11.60 -20.66 -2.70
N ALA A 670 -11.36 -20.28 -3.96
CA ALA A 670 -12.30 -20.43 -5.07
C ALA A 670 -12.53 -21.90 -5.48
N MET A 671 -11.51 -22.76 -5.40
CA MET A 671 -11.62 -24.17 -5.79
C MET A 671 -12.01 -25.12 -4.65
N LEU A 672 -11.80 -24.75 -3.38
CA LEU A 672 -12.06 -25.62 -2.22
C LEU A 672 -13.45 -26.28 -2.21
N PRO A 673 -14.56 -25.61 -2.61
CA PRO A 673 -15.89 -26.24 -2.67
C PRO A 673 -16.06 -27.29 -3.78
N TYR A 674 -15.19 -27.30 -4.79
CA TYR A 674 -15.38 -28.05 -6.04
C TYR A 674 -14.32 -29.14 -6.28
N ASP A 675 -13.06 -28.89 -5.91
CA ASP A 675 -11.93 -29.82 -6.05
C ASP A 675 -10.87 -29.53 -4.97
N PRO A 676 -11.03 -30.09 -3.76
CA PRO A 676 -10.11 -29.83 -2.65
C PRO A 676 -8.71 -30.40 -2.92
N GLU A 677 -8.59 -31.52 -3.64
CA GLU A 677 -7.29 -32.15 -3.90
C GLU A 677 -6.43 -31.28 -4.83
N LEU A 678 -7.03 -30.74 -5.91
CA LEU A 678 -6.36 -29.79 -6.79
C LEU A 678 -6.01 -28.50 -6.05
N ALA A 679 -6.91 -27.99 -5.20
CA ALA A 679 -6.69 -26.80 -4.40
C ALA A 679 -5.48 -26.95 -3.46
N TYR A 680 -5.39 -28.04 -2.70
CA TYR A 680 -4.23 -28.30 -1.84
C TYR A 680 -2.94 -28.52 -2.63
N ARG A 681 -2.97 -29.29 -3.73
CA ARG A 681 -1.78 -29.48 -4.59
C ARG A 681 -1.24 -28.14 -5.11
N LEU A 682 -2.13 -27.22 -5.49
CA LEU A 682 -1.77 -25.88 -5.98
C LEU A 682 -1.22 -24.98 -4.86
N ALA A 683 -1.89 -24.93 -3.71
CA ALA A 683 -1.47 -24.11 -2.57
C ALA A 683 -0.13 -24.59 -1.97
N LEU A 684 0.06 -25.90 -1.77
CA LEU A 684 1.33 -26.49 -1.30
C LEU A 684 2.49 -26.21 -2.26
N ARG A 685 2.24 -26.21 -3.57
CA ARG A 685 3.24 -25.88 -4.60
C ARG A 685 3.62 -24.39 -4.58
N ALA A 686 2.69 -23.51 -4.22
CA ALA A 686 2.89 -22.06 -4.11
C ALA A 686 3.49 -21.61 -2.78
N MET A 687 3.63 -22.49 -1.78
CA MET A 687 4.30 -22.17 -0.51
C MET A 687 5.81 -21.88 -0.67
N ARG A 688 6.43 -22.42 -1.72
CA ARG A 688 7.86 -22.26 -2.02
C ARG A 688 8.25 -20.79 -2.22
N LEU A 689 9.48 -20.46 -1.81
CA LEU A 689 10.05 -19.12 -1.94
C LEU A 689 11.47 -19.20 -2.52
N PRO A 690 11.62 -19.45 -3.84
CA PRO A 690 12.89 -19.87 -4.45
C PRO A 690 14.09 -18.92 -4.27
N VAL A 691 13.84 -17.65 -3.96
CA VAL A 691 14.91 -16.68 -3.64
C VAL A 691 15.62 -17.04 -2.32
N LEU A 692 14.89 -17.54 -1.32
CA LEU A 692 15.40 -17.96 -0.01
C LEU A 692 15.83 -19.43 0.03
N GLU A 693 15.42 -20.23 -0.95
CA GLU A 693 15.91 -21.60 -1.14
C GLU A 693 17.42 -21.56 -1.45
N THR A 694 18.24 -21.75 -0.41
CA THR A 694 19.68 -21.96 -0.57
C THR A 694 19.91 -23.30 -1.25
N VAL A 695 20.68 -23.29 -2.34
CA VAL A 695 21.15 -24.52 -2.99
C VAL A 695 22.25 -25.13 -2.11
N LEU A 696 21.84 -25.75 -1.02
CA LEU A 696 22.65 -26.55 -0.12
C LEU A 696 22.05 -27.96 -0.08
N PRO A 697 22.57 -28.91 -0.87
CA PRO A 697 22.25 -30.32 -0.64
C PRO A 697 22.67 -30.67 0.79
N ALA A 698 21.76 -31.27 1.56
CA ALA A 698 21.83 -31.34 3.02
C ALA A 698 22.94 -32.24 3.61
N ASN A 699 23.94 -32.65 2.83
CA ASN A 699 25.00 -33.58 3.23
C ASN A 699 26.36 -32.94 3.54
N ASP A 700 26.68 -31.73 3.04
CA ASP A 700 28.03 -31.14 3.18
C ASP A 700 28.05 -29.92 4.12
N ILE A 701 27.87 -30.17 5.42
CA ILE A 701 27.91 -29.14 6.47
C ILE A 701 29.37 -28.71 6.82
N LEU A 702 30.39 -29.37 6.28
CA LEU A 702 31.80 -29.20 6.69
C LEU A 702 32.65 -28.24 5.85
N HIS A 703 32.14 -27.69 4.73
CA HIS A 703 32.91 -26.76 3.88
C HIS A 703 32.13 -25.48 3.52
N GLN A 704 31.94 -24.60 4.49
CA GLN A 704 31.55 -23.21 4.22
C GLN A 704 32.74 -22.42 3.64
N ASN A 705 32.74 -22.18 2.33
CA ASN A 705 33.70 -21.26 1.70
C ASN A 705 33.26 -19.80 1.90
N PRO A 706 34.13 -18.89 2.37
CA PRO A 706 33.78 -17.47 2.56
C PRO A 706 33.36 -16.71 1.28
N LEU A 707 33.61 -17.28 0.10
CA LEU A 707 33.33 -16.67 -1.21
C LEU A 707 31.83 -16.62 -1.55
N ASP A 708 31.01 -17.56 -1.08
CA ASP A 708 29.57 -17.55 -1.37
C ASP A 708 28.86 -16.38 -0.66
N SER A 709 29.39 -15.95 0.50
CA SER A 709 28.91 -14.75 1.20
C SER A 709 29.21 -13.45 0.44
N MET A 710 30.12 -13.44 -0.53
CA MET A 710 30.33 -12.30 -1.43
C MET A 710 29.32 -12.25 -2.58
N MET A 711 28.75 -13.39 -2.98
CA MET A 711 27.69 -13.42 -4.00
C MET A 711 26.36 -12.87 -3.49
N ALA A 712 26.12 -12.90 -2.16
CA ALA A 712 24.97 -12.28 -1.51
C ALA A 712 24.80 -10.78 -1.85
N ASN A 713 25.90 -10.07 -2.13
CA ASN A 713 25.88 -8.65 -2.52
C ASN A 713 25.62 -8.38 -4.01
N ARG A 714 25.31 -9.41 -4.82
CA ARG A 714 24.92 -9.26 -6.23
C ARG A 714 23.42 -9.43 -6.50
N PHE A 715 22.61 -9.72 -5.47
CA PHE A 715 21.17 -9.94 -5.65
C PHE A 715 20.37 -8.63 -5.63
N PRO A 716 19.33 -8.49 -6.47
CA PRO A 716 18.44 -7.33 -6.44
C PRO A 716 17.71 -7.27 -5.09
N ARG A 717 17.60 -6.07 -4.50
CA ARG A 717 16.84 -5.89 -3.25
C ARG A 717 15.35 -6.07 -3.51
N TRP A 718 14.75 -7.08 -2.87
CA TRP A 718 13.30 -7.29 -2.86
C TRP A 718 12.70 -6.49 -1.70
N PHE A 719 12.24 -5.27 -2.00
CA PHE A 719 11.64 -4.38 -1.02
C PHE A 719 10.30 -4.91 -0.49
N THR A 720 9.57 -5.64 -1.33
CA THR A 720 8.27 -6.27 -1.00
C THR A 720 8.40 -7.60 -0.27
N LEU A 721 9.61 -8.07 0.09
CA LEU A 721 9.81 -9.40 0.70
C LEU A 721 8.95 -9.62 1.96
N GLY A 722 8.89 -8.66 2.87
CA GLY A 722 8.05 -8.77 4.09
C GLY A 722 6.54 -8.83 3.80
N HIS A 723 6.07 -8.24 2.70
CA HIS A 723 4.70 -8.42 2.22
C HIS A 723 4.50 -9.85 1.70
N LEU A 724 5.43 -10.35 0.87
CA LEU A 724 5.37 -11.70 0.32
C LEU A 724 5.37 -12.78 1.41
N GLU A 725 6.26 -12.68 2.41
CA GLU A 725 6.26 -13.57 3.58
C GLU A 725 4.91 -13.50 4.35
N THR A 726 4.32 -12.31 4.47
CA THR A 726 3.00 -12.15 5.11
C THR A 726 1.89 -12.85 4.30
N ARG A 727 1.92 -12.76 2.96
CA ARG A 727 0.98 -13.48 2.07
C ARG A 727 1.21 -15.00 2.08
N GLN A 728 2.46 -15.45 2.20
CA GLN A 728 2.82 -16.87 2.41
C GLN A 728 2.20 -17.40 3.72
N CYS A 729 2.27 -16.62 4.79
CA CYS A 729 1.64 -16.91 6.08
C CYS A 729 0.10 -16.93 5.99
N GLU A 730 -0.52 -16.03 5.23
CA GLU A 730 -1.98 -16.03 5.03
C GLU A 730 -2.46 -17.26 4.25
N LEU A 731 -1.72 -17.69 3.23
CA LEU A 731 -1.97 -18.92 2.48
C LEU A 731 -1.89 -20.17 3.38
N ALA A 732 -0.85 -20.26 4.21
CA ALA A 732 -0.69 -21.34 5.19
C ALA A 732 -1.84 -21.39 6.21
N SER A 733 -2.28 -20.23 6.70
CA SER A 733 -3.40 -20.13 7.65
C SER A 733 -4.73 -20.58 7.03
N ALA A 734 -4.98 -20.22 5.77
CA ALA A 734 -6.14 -20.68 5.01
C ALA A 734 -6.14 -22.21 4.83
N MET A 735 -4.99 -22.80 4.44
CA MET A 735 -4.84 -24.24 4.31
C MET A 735 -5.07 -25.01 5.62
N LEU A 736 -4.51 -24.53 6.74
CA LEU A 736 -4.70 -25.14 8.06
C LEU A 736 -6.15 -25.06 8.53
N THR A 737 -6.82 -23.93 8.29
CA THR A 737 -8.22 -23.71 8.67
C THR A 737 -9.16 -24.62 7.88
N ALA A 738 -8.92 -24.76 6.57
CA ALA A 738 -9.68 -25.66 5.70
C ALA A 738 -9.39 -27.15 5.97
N ALA A 739 -8.19 -27.51 6.46
CA ALA A 739 -7.82 -28.89 6.73
C ALA A 739 -8.36 -29.41 8.07
N LYS A 740 -9.11 -28.59 8.82
CA LYS A 740 -9.70 -28.97 10.10
C LYS A 740 -10.55 -30.23 9.97
N GLY A 741 -10.19 -31.29 10.70
CA GLY A 741 -10.84 -32.61 10.63
C GLY A 741 -10.19 -33.61 9.66
N ASP A 742 -9.27 -33.22 8.78
CA ASP A 742 -8.50 -34.15 7.93
C ASP A 742 -7.03 -34.25 8.40
N PRO A 743 -6.64 -35.33 9.10
CA PRO A 743 -5.30 -35.48 9.64
C PRO A 743 -4.22 -35.70 8.56
N ASN A 744 -4.59 -36.05 7.34
CA ASN A 744 -3.64 -36.24 6.24
C ASN A 744 -3.27 -34.91 5.60
N TRP A 745 -4.24 -34.06 5.26
CA TRP A 745 -3.95 -32.72 4.77
C TRP A 745 -3.23 -31.87 5.81
N LEU A 746 -3.65 -31.97 7.07
CA LEU A 746 -2.98 -31.31 8.19
C LEU A 746 -1.48 -31.66 8.29
N ARG A 747 -1.10 -32.94 8.15
CA ARG A 747 0.32 -33.37 8.12
C ARG A 747 1.07 -32.84 6.89
N MET A 748 0.45 -32.85 5.71
CA MET A 748 1.06 -32.34 4.48
C MET A 748 1.30 -30.82 4.53
N VAL A 749 0.32 -30.06 5.04
CA VAL A 749 0.41 -28.61 5.23
C VAL A 749 1.48 -28.27 6.27
N LEU A 750 1.54 -28.99 7.40
CA LEU A 750 2.59 -28.81 8.40
C LEU A 750 4.00 -29.03 7.82
N GLY A 751 4.23 -30.11 7.09
CA GLY A 751 5.52 -30.37 6.44
C GLY A 751 5.92 -29.25 5.47
N SER A 752 4.96 -28.73 4.69
CA SER A 752 5.18 -27.60 3.79
C SER A 752 5.50 -26.29 4.54
N ILE A 753 4.82 -26.01 5.67
CA ILE A 753 5.11 -24.84 6.52
C ILE A 753 6.51 -24.94 7.10
N GLN A 754 6.88 -26.10 7.67
CA GLN A 754 8.18 -26.35 8.28
C GLN A 754 9.33 -26.18 7.27
N GLN A 755 9.11 -26.54 6.01
CA GLN A 755 10.10 -26.43 4.94
C GLN A 755 10.24 -25.00 4.39
N ASN A 756 9.14 -24.28 4.17
CA ASN A 756 9.13 -23.06 3.34
C ASN A 756 9.02 -21.74 4.12
N ILE A 757 8.54 -21.74 5.37
CA ILE A 757 8.41 -20.49 6.17
C ILE A 757 9.61 -20.37 7.10
N HIS A 758 10.46 -19.38 6.84
CA HIS A 758 11.71 -19.17 7.60
C HIS A 758 11.61 -18.09 8.69
N SER A 759 10.58 -17.25 8.67
CA SER A 759 10.38 -16.17 9.65
C SER A 759 9.78 -16.70 10.97
N PRO A 760 10.50 -16.65 12.11
CA PRO A 760 9.99 -17.16 13.39
C PRO A 760 8.74 -16.41 13.89
N ALA A 761 8.60 -15.13 13.52
CA ALA A 761 7.44 -14.32 13.90
C ALA A 761 6.15 -14.76 13.17
N LEU A 762 6.26 -15.16 11.90
CA LEU A 762 5.13 -15.64 11.10
C LEU A 762 4.78 -17.09 11.44
N LEU A 763 5.78 -17.95 11.67
CA LEU A 763 5.56 -19.29 12.25
C LEU A 763 4.84 -19.21 13.61
N PHE A 764 5.21 -18.26 14.47
CA PHE A 764 4.52 -18.06 15.75
C PHE A 764 3.09 -17.57 15.56
N LYS A 765 2.84 -16.64 14.64
CA LYS A 765 1.48 -16.20 14.28
C LYS A 765 0.62 -17.38 13.80
N LEU A 766 1.16 -18.24 12.93
CA LEU A 766 0.48 -19.45 12.46
C LEU A 766 0.16 -20.43 13.60
N ALA A 767 1.09 -20.64 14.52
CA ALA A 767 0.84 -21.46 15.71
C ALA A 767 -0.30 -20.88 16.56
N GLN A 768 -0.33 -19.56 16.76
CA GLN A 768 -1.42 -18.87 17.47
C GLN A 768 -2.77 -18.98 16.75
N ASP A 769 -2.80 -18.78 15.43
CA ASP A 769 -4.04 -18.82 14.65
C ASP A 769 -4.59 -20.25 14.53
N ALA A 770 -3.73 -21.26 14.36
CA ALA A 770 -4.11 -22.67 14.45
C ALA A 770 -4.69 -23.03 15.83
N CYS A 771 -4.09 -22.55 16.91
CA CYS A 771 -4.58 -22.77 18.27
C CYS A 771 -5.99 -22.20 18.50
N LYS A 772 -6.25 -20.95 18.06
CA LYS A 772 -7.58 -20.32 18.10
C LYS A 772 -8.61 -21.14 17.31
N THR A 773 -8.27 -21.57 16.10
CA THR A 773 -9.14 -22.39 15.24
C THR A 773 -9.41 -23.77 15.86
N ALA A 774 -8.47 -24.30 16.64
CA ALA A 774 -8.60 -25.55 17.38
C ALA A 774 -9.40 -25.41 18.70
N THR A 775 -9.61 -24.19 19.22
CA THR A 775 -10.29 -23.92 20.52
C THR A 775 -11.50 -22.97 20.41
N PRO A 776 -12.56 -23.31 19.64
CA PRO A 776 -13.74 -22.44 19.54
C PRO A 776 -14.57 -22.47 20.83
N ALA A 777 -15.14 -21.33 21.22
CA ALA A 777 -15.83 -21.15 22.51
C ALA A 777 -17.00 -22.13 22.79
N ASN A 778 -17.61 -22.71 21.74
CA ASN A 778 -18.83 -23.51 21.84
C ASN A 778 -18.64 -24.99 21.43
N THR A 779 -17.41 -25.46 21.18
CA THR A 779 -17.15 -26.83 20.70
C THR A 779 -15.93 -27.44 21.40
N PRO A 780 -15.85 -28.77 21.60
CA PRO A 780 -14.66 -29.40 22.15
C PRO A 780 -13.41 -29.11 21.29
N PRO A 781 -12.22 -29.04 21.91
CA PRO A 781 -11.00 -28.67 21.19
C PRO A 781 -10.55 -29.76 20.20
N ASP A 782 -10.13 -29.33 19.01
CA ASP A 782 -9.53 -30.23 18.02
C ASP A 782 -8.10 -30.58 18.44
N THR A 783 -7.92 -31.78 18.99
CA THR A 783 -6.64 -32.27 19.50
C THR A 783 -5.60 -32.44 18.39
N THR A 784 -6.02 -32.67 17.14
CA THR A 784 -5.08 -32.83 16.02
C THR A 784 -4.50 -31.48 15.59
N LEU A 785 -5.34 -30.46 15.48
CA LEU A 785 -4.93 -29.09 15.15
C LEU A 785 -4.17 -28.43 16.32
N LEU A 786 -4.51 -28.74 17.57
CA LEU A 786 -3.73 -28.32 18.74
C LEU A 786 -2.32 -28.91 18.74
N ASN A 787 -2.15 -30.21 18.44
CA ASN A 787 -0.82 -30.82 18.36
C ASN A 787 0.05 -30.14 17.28
N ILE A 788 -0.53 -29.77 16.15
CA ILE A 788 0.15 -29.05 15.06
C ILE A 788 0.56 -27.63 15.49
N SER A 789 -0.33 -26.92 16.19
CA SER A 789 -0.03 -25.64 16.84
C SER A 789 1.14 -25.75 17.82
N LEU A 790 1.18 -26.81 18.63
CA LEU A 790 2.31 -27.09 19.54
C LEU A 790 3.60 -27.38 18.77
N GLU A 791 3.56 -28.20 17.72
CA GLU A 791 4.74 -28.52 16.90
C GLU A 791 5.34 -27.29 16.21
N LEU A 792 4.50 -26.40 15.64
CA LEU A 792 4.93 -25.11 15.10
C LEU A 792 5.54 -24.22 16.20
N GLY A 793 4.90 -24.15 17.37
CA GLY A 793 5.43 -23.42 18.53
C GLY A 793 6.79 -23.96 19.01
N LEU A 794 6.99 -25.28 18.99
CA LEU A 794 8.25 -25.93 19.32
C LEU A 794 9.34 -25.63 18.28
N GLN A 795 9.01 -25.57 16.99
CA GLN A 795 9.95 -25.12 15.95
C GLN A 795 10.41 -23.68 16.22
N VAL A 796 9.50 -22.75 16.53
CA VAL A 796 9.85 -21.37 16.88
C VAL A 796 10.78 -21.31 18.10
N MET A 797 10.55 -22.15 19.13
CA MET A 797 11.43 -22.19 20.30
C MET A 797 12.86 -22.63 19.95
N ARG A 798 13.02 -23.63 19.07
CA ARG A 798 14.33 -24.08 18.57
C ARG A 798 15.02 -22.98 17.76
N MET A 799 14.31 -22.34 16.83
CA MET A 799 14.84 -21.28 15.97
C MET A 799 15.28 -20.04 16.76
N THR A 800 14.58 -19.70 17.84
CA THR A 800 14.85 -18.48 18.64
C THR A 800 15.73 -18.72 19.87
N LEU A 801 16.22 -19.95 20.12
CA LEU A 801 16.97 -20.30 21.33
C LEU A 801 18.23 -19.43 21.54
N ASN A 802 18.89 -19.07 20.44
CA ASN A 802 20.10 -18.25 20.43
C ASN A 802 19.82 -16.75 20.16
N THR A 803 18.56 -16.34 19.99
CA THR A 803 18.18 -14.99 19.55
C THR A 803 17.33 -14.30 20.61
N MET A 804 17.97 -13.45 21.43
CA MET A 804 17.33 -12.75 22.54
C MET A 804 16.41 -11.63 22.07
N THR A 805 15.15 -11.97 21.78
CA THR A 805 14.07 -11.00 21.54
C THR A 805 13.19 -10.85 22.78
N TRP A 806 12.70 -9.64 23.06
CA TRP A 806 11.80 -9.37 24.19
C TRP A 806 10.50 -10.19 24.12
N ARG A 807 10.04 -10.53 22.90
CA ARG A 807 8.87 -11.39 22.64
C ARG A 807 9.07 -12.84 23.04
N ARG A 808 10.31 -13.36 23.13
CA ARG A 808 10.55 -14.79 23.41
C ARG A 808 9.90 -15.25 24.73
N ARG A 809 9.94 -14.43 25.80
CA ARG A 809 9.28 -14.76 27.08
C ARG A 809 7.75 -14.87 26.96
N GLU A 810 7.13 -14.12 26.06
CA GLU A 810 5.70 -14.22 25.76
C GLU A 810 5.39 -15.51 24.99
N MET A 811 6.20 -15.82 23.98
CA MET A 811 6.11 -17.06 23.20
C MET A 811 6.23 -18.32 24.09
N VAL A 812 7.16 -18.33 25.05
CA VAL A 812 7.31 -19.42 26.03
C VAL A 812 6.05 -19.57 26.90
N ARG A 813 5.48 -18.48 27.42
CA ARG A 813 4.23 -18.53 28.21
C ARG A 813 3.06 -19.06 27.39
N TRP A 814 2.92 -18.58 26.14
CA TRP A 814 1.90 -19.05 25.23
C TRP A 814 2.04 -20.56 24.93
N LEU A 815 3.27 -21.03 24.70
CA LEU A 815 3.53 -22.45 24.42
C LEU A 815 3.15 -23.34 25.61
N VAL A 816 3.44 -22.92 26.84
CA VAL A 816 3.02 -23.64 28.06
C VAL A 816 1.49 -23.68 28.18
N SER A 817 0.80 -22.60 27.80
CA SER A 817 -0.67 -22.61 27.75
C SER A 817 -1.19 -23.57 26.67
N CYS A 818 -0.62 -23.56 25.46
CA CYS A 818 -0.99 -24.48 24.38
C CYS A 818 -0.80 -25.95 24.80
N ALA A 819 0.35 -26.28 25.41
CA ALA A 819 0.60 -27.61 25.98
C ALA A 819 -0.38 -27.98 27.11
N THR A 820 -0.88 -27.00 27.87
CA THR A 820 -1.91 -27.21 28.90
C THR A 820 -3.26 -27.60 28.29
N GLU A 821 -3.67 -26.96 27.19
CA GLU A 821 -4.94 -27.29 26.51
C GLU A 821 -4.90 -28.68 25.82
N ILE A 822 -3.71 -29.19 25.47
CA ILE A 822 -3.52 -30.56 24.94
C ILE A 822 -3.55 -31.61 26.05
N GLY A 823 -2.92 -31.31 27.20
CA GLY A 823 -2.96 -32.15 28.39
C GLY A 823 -1.60 -32.41 29.05
N VAL A 824 -1.63 -33.08 30.20
CA VAL A 824 -0.45 -33.26 31.07
C VAL A 824 0.76 -33.91 30.40
N GLN A 825 0.54 -34.84 29.46
CA GLN A 825 1.64 -35.50 28.75
C GLN A 825 2.41 -34.54 27.83
N ALA A 826 1.72 -33.61 27.15
CA ALA A 826 2.39 -32.58 26.34
C ALA A 826 3.21 -31.63 27.23
N LEU A 827 2.67 -31.23 28.37
CA LEU A 827 3.36 -30.40 29.36
C LEU A 827 4.60 -31.10 29.93
N MET A 828 4.51 -32.38 30.29
CA MET A 828 5.68 -33.17 30.73
C MET A 828 6.71 -33.35 29.61
N ASN A 829 6.29 -33.58 28.36
CA ASN A 829 7.20 -33.75 27.23
C ASN A 829 8.04 -32.49 26.94
N ILE A 830 7.44 -31.28 27.03
CA ILE A 830 8.22 -30.04 26.86
C ILE A 830 9.15 -29.77 28.05
N MET A 831 8.79 -30.25 29.25
CA MET A 831 9.64 -30.16 30.44
C MET A 831 10.79 -31.18 30.41
N GLN A 832 10.59 -32.40 29.89
CA GLN A 832 11.67 -33.37 29.74
C GLN A 832 12.68 -32.95 28.65
N ASN A 833 12.21 -32.36 27.54
CA ASN A 833 13.05 -31.95 26.41
C ASN A 833 13.55 -30.49 26.48
N TRP A 834 13.49 -29.88 27.68
CA TRP A 834 13.73 -28.44 27.88
C TRP A 834 15.05 -27.92 27.30
N TYR A 835 16.10 -28.74 27.32
CA TYR A 835 17.46 -28.41 26.88
C TYR A 835 17.57 -28.06 25.39
N THR A 836 16.58 -28.43 24.57
CA THR A 836 16.51 -28.08 23.12
C THR A 836 15.59 -26.90 22.81
N LEU A 837 14.81 -26.43 23.79
CA LEU A 837 13.67 -25.51 23.60
C LEU A 837 13.86 -24.20 24.35
N PHE A 838 14.39 -24.26 25.57
CA PHE A 838 14.39 -23.18 26.54
C PHE A 838 15.79 -22.93 27.10
N THR A 839 16.08 -21.68 27.44
CA THR A 839 17.20 -21.38 28.33
C THR A 839 16.92 -21.92 29.75
N PRO A 840 17.94 -22.21 30.57
CA PRO A 840 17.74 -22.69 31.95
C PRO A 840 16.81 -21.79 32.78
N ILE A 841 16.92 -20.47 32.59
CA ILE A 841 16.11 -19.47 33.28
C ILE A 841 14.66 -19.45 32.82
N GLU A 842 14.38 -19.62 31.52
CA GLU A 842 13.01 -19.75 30.99
C GLU A 842 12.34 -21.04 31.46
N ALA A 843 13.08 -22.16 31.44
CA ALA A 843 12.61 -23.46 31.90
C ALA A 843 12.20 -23.43 33.37
N THR A 844 13.03 -22.86 34.24
CA THR A 844 12.74 -22.75 35.69
C THR A 844 11.67 -21.72 36.01
N THR A 845 11.79 -20.48 35.53
CA THR A 845 10.93 -19.37 35.99
C THR A 845 9.60 -19.26 35.26
N ILE A 846 9.50 -19.79 34.03
CA ILE A 846 8.27 -19.74 33.24
C ILE A 846 7.64 -21.12 33.14
N VAL A 847 8.35 -22.11 32.59
CA VAL A 847 7.76 -23.43 32.25
C VAL A 847 7.36 -24.21 33.50
N ALA A 848 8.30 -24.47 34.41
CA ALA A 848 8.01 -25.21 35.65
C ALA A 848 7.02 -24.49 36.57
N VAL A 849 7.16 -23.17 36.75
CA VAL A 849 6.23 -22.37 37.57
C VAL A 849 4.82 -22.41 36.97
N THR A 850 4.66 -22.03 35.70
CA THR A 850 3.34 -21.92 35.06
C THR A 850 2.64 -23.28 34.97
N GLY A 851 3.41 -24.33 34.67
CA GLY A 851 2.93 -25.73 34.62
C GLY A 851 2.45 -26.28 35.96
N THR A 852 2.98 -25.78 37.08
CA THR A 852 2.59 -26.22 38.45
C THR A 852 1.68 -25.24 39.20
N THR A 853 1.24 -24.14 38.58
CA THR A 853 0.28 -23.21 39.21
C THR A 853 -1.06 -23.89 39.49
N HIS A 854 -1.72 -23.46 40.57
CA HIS A 854 -3.05 -23.97 40.94
C HIS A 854 -4.08 -23.84 39.81
N ALA A 855 -4.04 -22.75 39.04
CA ALA A 855 -4.92 -22.54 37.88
C ALA A 855 -4.69 -23.58 36.76
N THR A 856 -3.44 -23.94 36.47
CA THR A 856 -3.11 -25.00 35.49
C THR A 856 -3.55 -26.38 35.99
N LEU A 857 -3.36 -26.68 37.28
CA LEU A 857 -3.80 -27.95 37.87
C LEU A 857 -5.33 -28.11 37.87
N LEU A 858 -6.08 -27.01 38.05
CA LEU A 858 -7.54 -26.99 37.94
C LEU A 858 -8.01 -27.19 36.49
N ARG A 859 -7.43 -26.48 35.51
CA ARG A 859 -7.77 -26.64 34.08
C ARG A 859 -7.57 -28.07 33.58
N LEU A 860 -6.50 -28.73 34.03
CA LEU A 860 -6.15 -30.10 33.64
C LEU A 860 -6.95 -31.21 34.36
N SER A 861 -7.81 -30.86 35.34
CA SER A 861 -8.67 -31.78 36.10
C SER A 861 -7.98 -33.05 36.67
N LEU A 862 -6.69 -32.93 37.01
CA LEU A 862 -5.82 -34.09 37.27
C LEU A 862 -6.15 -34.88 38.54
N SER A 863 -5.95 -36.20 38.45
CA SER A 863 -5.89 -37.09 39.63
C SER A 863 -4.72 -36.72 40.55
N THR A 864 -4.76 -37.15 41.81
CA THR A 864 -3.68 -36.88 42.79
C THR A 864 -2.33 -37.39 42.32
N GLY A 865 -2.26 -38.63 41.81
CA GLY A 865 -1.01 -39.22 41.30
C GLY A 865 -0.39 -38.43 40.13
N GLN A 866 -1.20 -38.04 39.15
CA GLN A 866 -0.73 -37.25 38.00
C GLN A 866 -0.22 -35.85 38.40
N ARG A 867 -0.78 -35.25 39.47
CA ARG A 867 -0.27 -33.99 40.03
C ARG A 867 1.11 -34.18 40.65
N ASP A 868 1.31 -35.27 41.39
CA ASP A 868 2.59 -35.57 42.02
C ASP A 868 3.68 -35.90 40.98
N GLU A 869 3.33 -36.61 39.90
CA GLU A 869 4.19 -36.86 38.73
C GLU A 869 4.63 -35.56 38.05
N LEU A 870 3.68 -34.67 37.71
CA LEU A 870 3.97 -33.37 37.09
C LEU A 870 4.84 -32.49 38.00
N CYS A 871 4.53 -32.44 39.30
CA CYS A 871 5.34 -31.74 40.29
C CYS A 871 6.73 -32.39 40.49
N SER A 872 6.88 -33.70 40.25
CA SER A 872 8.18 -34.39 40.24
C SER A 872 9.00 -33.96 39.03
N CYS A 873 8.41 -34.00 37.83
CA CYS A 873 9.03 -33.53 36.60
C CYS A 873 9.51 -32.07 36.70
N ALA A 874 8.70 -31.18 37.28
CA ALA A 874 9.05 -29.78 37.51
C ALA A 874 10.29 -29.60 38.41
N ARG A 875 10.37 -30.39 39.50
CA ARG A 875 11.52 -30.37 40.41
C ARG A 875 12.78 -30.93 39.76
N THR A 876 12.67 -32.03 39.01
CA THR A 876 13.79 -32.61 38.26
C THR A 876 14.34 -31.63 37.22
N LEU A 877 13.48 -30.98 36.43
CA LEU A 877 13.88 -29.92 35.50
C LEU A 877 14.57 -28.77 36.25
N ALA A 878 14.01 -28.32 37.38
CA ALA A 878 14.56 -27.17 38.10
C ALA A 878 15.95 -27.45 38.68
N LEU A 879 16.19 -28.67 39.19
CA LEU A 879 17.51 -29.13 39.62
C LEU A 879 18.51 -29.17 38.46
N GLN A 880 18.13 -29.73 37.30
CA GLN A 880 19.00 -29.77 36.12
C GLN A 880 19.35 -28.37 35.60
N CYS A 881 18.40 -27.43 35.60
CA CYS A 881 18.67 -26.03 35.24
C CYS A 881 19.59 -25.35 36.27
N ALA A 882 19.38 -25.59 37.57
CA ALA A 882 20.26 -25.08 38.63
C ALA A 882 21.69 -25.62 38.55
N MET A 883 21.90 -26.86 38.09
CA MET A 883 23.25 -27.39 37.81
C MET A 883 23.93 -26.70 36.61
N LYS A 884 23.16 -26.26 35.61
CA LYS A 884 23.68 -25.67 34.36
C LYS A 884 23.90 -24.15 34.45
N ASP A 885 23.05 -23.45 35.17
CA ASP A 885 23.16 -22.01 35.47
C ASP A 885 22.76 -21.76 36.93
N PRO A 886 23.68 -22.01 37.88
CA PRO A 886 23.39 -21.84 39.31
C PRO A 886 23.04 -20.39 39.67
N GLN A 887 23.66 -19.41 38.99
CA GLN A 887 23.49 -18.01 39.31
C GLN A 887 22.04 -17.55 39.14
N ASN A 888 21.39 -17.90 38.03
CA ASN A 888 20.02 -17.43 37.76
C ASN A 888 18.94 -18.45 38.18
N CYS A 889 19.25 -19.74 38.21
CA CYS A 889 18.23 -20.80 38.39
C CYS A 889 18.08 -21.32 39.83
N ALA A 890 19.05 -21.09 40.72
CA ALA A 890 19.05 -21.63 42.09
C ALA A 890 17.84 -21.22 42.93
N LEU A 891 17.52 -19.92 43.01
CA LEU A 891 16.41 -19.41 43.83
C LEU A 891 15.02 -19.91 43.32
N PRO A 892 14.74 -19.89 42.00
CA PRO A 892 13.57 -20.56 41.44
C PRO A 892 13.49 -22.07 41.79
N ALA A 893 14.61 -22.80 41.67
CA ALA A 893 14.64 -24.24 41.97
C ALA A 893 14.36 -24.55 43.44
N LEU A 894 14.95 -23.79 44.36
CA LEU A 894 14.68 -23.87 45.80
C LEU A 894 13.20 -23.60 46.13
N THR A 895 12.58 -22.63 45.45
CA THR A 895 11.17 -22.29 45.64
C THR A 895 10.25 -23.39 45.12
N LEU A 896 10.53 -23.97 43.95
CA LEU A 896 9.77 -25.09 43.39
C LEU A 896 9.91 -26.39 44.20
N CYS A 897 11.06 -26.58 44.86
CA CYS A 897 11.33 -27.77 45.67
C CYS A 897 10.85 -27.68 47.12
N GLU A 898 10.38 -26.53 47.60
CA GLU A 898 10.07 -26.26 49.01
C GLU A 898 9.19 -27.33 49.69
N LYS A 899 8.22 -27.90 48.97
CA LYS A 899 7.30 -28.92 49.49
C LYS A 899 7.88 -30.34 49.58
N ASN A 900 9.09 -30.58 49.06
CA ASN A 900 9.72 -31.90 49.07
C ASN A 900 11.15 -31.82 49.62
N HIS A 901 11.35 -32.38 50.81
CA HIS A 901 12.61 -32.28 51.56
C HIS A 901 13.85 -32.77 50.76
N ALA A 902 13.75 -33.91 50.08
CA ALA A 902 14.88 -34.47 49.32
C ALA A 902 15.28 -33.60 48.12
N ALA A 903 14.30 -33.09 47.36
CA ALA A 903 14.55 -32.19 46.24
C ALA A 903 15.08 -30.82 46.71
N PHE A 904 14.57 -30.30 47.84
CA PHE A 904 15.05 -29.06 48.44
C PHE A 904 16.50 -29.18 48.93
N GLU A 905 16.86 -30.31 49.54
CA GLU A 905 18.24 -30.58 49.95
C GLU A 905 19.17 -30.65 48.74
N ALA A 906 18.79 -31.38 47.68
CA ALA A 906 19.58 -31.43 46.45
C ALA A 906 19.79 -30.04 45.82
N ALA A 907 18.73 -29.20 45.77
CA ALA A 907 18.84 -27.82 45.30
C ALA A 907 19.78 -26.98 46.19
N TYR A 908 19.75 -27.17 47.51
CA TYR A 908 20.63 -26.47 48.44
C TYR A 908 22.10 -26.90 48.29
N GLN A 909 22.37 -28.19 48.07
CA GLN A 909 23.73 -28.68 47.80
C GLN A 909 24.31 -28.11 46.49
N ILE A 910 23.51 -28.06 45.41
CA ILE A 910 23.93 -27.42 44.14
C ILE A 910 24.38 -25.96 44.37
N VAL A 911 23.69 -25.22 45.22
CA VAL A 911 24.10 -23.84 45.58
C VAL A 911 25.39 -23.82 46.38
N LEU A 912 25.59 -24.75 47.33
CA LEU A 912 26.84 -24.86 48.09
C LEU A 912 28.04 -25.21 47.20
N ASP A 913 27.91 -26.19 46.30
CA ASP A 913 28.97 -26.61 45.39
C ASP A 913 29.34 -25.49 44.39
N SER A 914 28.33 -24.78 43.89
CA SER A 914 28.50 -23.62 43.00
C SER A 914 29.09 -22.41 43.72
N ALA A 915 28.77 -22.24 45.01
CA ALA A 915 29.35 -21.23 45.88
C ALA A 915 30.78 -21.58 46.31
N ALA A 916 31.16 -22.86 46.41
CA ALA A 916 32.52 -23.27 46.72
C ALA A 916 33.48 -23.11 45.52
N SER A 917 32.95 -23.20 44.30
CA SER A 917 33.72 -23.17 43.03
C SER A 917 33.80 -21.78 42.37
N ALA A 918 33.44 -20.71 43.09
CA ALA A 918 33.34 -19.33 42.57
C ALA A 918 32.34 -19.12 41.41
N GLY A 919 31.46 -20.09 41.13
CA GLY A 919 30.47 -20.04 40.05
C GLY A 919 29.26 -19.13 40.32
N MET A 920 29.14 -18.53 41.51
CA MET A 920 28.05 -17.61 41.87
C MET A 920 28.57 -16.31 42.50
N GLY A 921 28.12 -15.18 41.96
CA GLY A 921 28.43 -13.86 42.51
C GLY A 921 27.80 -13.62 43.89
N HIS A 922 28.50 -12.87 44.75
CA HIS A 922 28.12 -12.61 46.16
C HIS A 922 26.68 -12.09 46.32
N SER A 923 26.19 -11.25 45.41
CA SER A 923 24.82 -10.69 45.45
C SER A 923 23.73 -11.77 45.36
N HIS A 924 23.93 -12.80 44.54
CA HIS A 924 22.98 -13.89 44.37
C HIS A 924 23.00 -14.81 45.61
N LEU A 925 24.20 -15.05 46.15
CA LEU A 925 24.37 -15.83 47.39
C LEU A 925 23.71 -15.15 48.60
N PHE A 926 23.88 -13.83 48.78
CA PHE A 926 23.17 -13.08 49.84
C PHE A 926 21.65 -13.10 49.65
N THR A 927 21.16 -13.03 48.41
CA THR A 927 19.71 -13.13 48.11
C THR A 927 19.15 -14.50 48.50
N ILE A 928 19.84 -15.59 48.18
CA ILE A 928 19.43 -16.95 48.56
C ILE A 928 19.57 -17.16 50.08
N ALA A 929 20.60 -16.58 50.71
CA ALA A 929 20.77 -16.64 52.15
C ALA A 929 19.62 -15.96 52.90
N ARG A 930 19.16 -14.77 52.46
CA ARG A 930 17.95 -14.12 52.99
C ARG A 930 16.70 -14.97 52.79
N TYR A 931 16.53 -15.59 51.61
CA TYR A 931 15.43 -16.51 51.36
C TYR A 931 15.42 -17.67 52.39
N MET A 932 16.59 -18.25 52.69
CA MET A 932 16.72 -19.32 53.71
C MET A 932 16.36 -18.84 55.12
N GLU A 933 16.75 -17.63 55.51
CA GLU A 933 16.39 -17.04 56.81
C GLU A 933 14.88 -16.82 56.91
N HIS A 934 14.25 -16.21 55.90
CA HIS A 934 12.80 -16.00 55.85
C HIS A 934 11.98 -17.30 55.90
N ARG A 935 12.55 -18.44 55.50
CA ARG A 935 11.94 -19.78 55.62
C ARG A 935 12.25 -20.50 56.94
N GLY A 936 12.88 -19.81 57.90
CA GLY A 936 13.19 -20.36 59.23
C GLY A 936 14.42 -21.27 59.28
N LEU A 937 15.36 -21.13 58.33
CA LEU A 937 16.58 -21.95 58.23
C LEU A 937 17.86 -21.11 58.44
N PRO A 938 18.03 -20.42 59.60
CA PRO A 938 19.08 -19.41 59.79
C PRO A 938 20.50 -20.00 59.75
N VAL A 939 20.70 -21.24 60.21
CA VAL A 939 22.01 -21.93 60.13
C VAL A 939 22.41 -22.20 58.68
N ARG A 940 21.45 -22.46 57.79
CA ARG A 940 21.70 -22.65 56.35
C ARG A 940 21.96 -21.33 55.62
N ALA A 941 21.23 -20.28 56.02
CA ALA A 941 21.46 -18.91 55.58
C ALA A 941 22.88 -18.43 55.94
N TYR A 942 23.32 -18.67 57.18
CA TYR A 942 24.65 -18.31 57.66
C TYR A 942 25.77 -18.98 56.84
N LYS A 943 25.67 -20.29 56.55
CA LYS A 943 26.64 -20.97 55.68
C LYS A 943 26.77 -20.30 54.31
N LEU A 944 25.64 -19.99 53.66
CA LEU A 944 25.66 -19.28 52.37
C LEU A 944 26.22 -17.85 52.48
N ALA A 945 25.94 -17.14 53.57
CA ALA A 945 26.49 -15.82 53.82
C ALA A 945 28.03 -15.87 54.01
N THR A 946 28.57 -16.86 54.72
CA THR A 946 30.03 -17.03 54.86
C THR A 946 30.74 -17.30 53.53
N LEU A 947 30.09 -18.04 52.60
CA LEU A 947 30.58 -18.22 51.23
C LEU A 947 30.42 -16.94 50.40
N ALA A 948 29.33 -16.18 50.56
CA ALA A 948 29.17 -14.89 49.89
C ALA A 948 30.29 -13.90 50.27
N PHE A 949 30.73 -13.91 51.54
CA PHE A 949 31.88 -13.12 51.99
C PHE A 949 33.21 -13.54 51.35
N SER A 950 33.43 -14.81 51.00
CA SER A 950 34.68 -15.22 50.35
C SER A 950 34.79 -14.70 48.90
N HIS A 951 33.67 -14.38 48.26
CA HIS A 951 33.58 -13.80 46.91
C HIS A 951 33.40 -12.27 46.90
N LEU A 952 33.24 -11.64 48.07
CA LEU A 952 33.06 -10.20 48.21
C LEU A 952 34.42 -9.51 48.38
N ASN A 953 34.63 -8.41 47.65
CA ASN A 953 35.78 -7.53 47.85
C ASN A 953 35.35 -6.06 47.71
N ILE A 954 35.18 -5.38 48.84
CA ILE A 954 34.86 -3.95 48.92
C ILE A 954 36.16 -3.19 49.18
N ALA A 955 36.63 -2.47 48.15
CA ALA A 955 37.87 -1.73 48.22
C ALA A 955 37.78 -0.50 49.16
N PHE A 956 38.93 -0.03 49.64
CA PHE A 956 39.05 1.09 50.58
C PHE A 956 38.46 2.43 50.11
N ASN A 957 38.16 2.57 48.81
CA ASN A 957 37.61 3.78 48.18
C ASN A 957 36.10 3.70 47.86
N GLN A 958 35.42 2.61 48.22
CA GLN A 958 33.99 2.40 47.92
C GLN A 958 33.10 2.69 49.13
N ASP A 959 32.94 3.97 49.47
CA ASP A 959 32.12 4.42 50.62
C ASP A 959 30.61 4.08 50.48
N THR A 960 30.13 3.74 49.27
CA THR A 960 28.74 3.39 48.96
C THR A 960 28.64 2.11 48.10
N HIS A 961 28.96 0.96 48.69
CA HIS A 961 28.86 -0.33 47.99
C HIS A 961 27.45 -0.96 48.10
N PRO A 962 26.84 -1.49 47.00
CA PRO A 962 25.49 -2.07 47.04
C PRO A 962 25.30 -3.20 48.07
N ALA A 963 26.34 -4.01 48.30
CA ALA A 963 26.29 -5.11 49.27
C ALA A 963 26.41 -4.67 50.74
N LEU A 964 26.52 -3.38 51.06
CA LEU A 964 26.61 -2.88 52.45
C LEU A 964 25.47 -3.42 53.33
N ASN A 965 24.23 -3.35 52.84
CA ASN A 965 23.06 -3.86 53.56
C ASN A 965 23.09 -5.39 53.72
N ASP A 966 23.74 -6.10 52.81
CA ASP A 966 23.87 -7.56 52.83
C ASP A 966 24.92 -8.00 53.86
N VAL A 967 26.04 -7.28 53.92
CA VAL A 967 27.09 -7.43 54.95
C VAL A 967 26.51 -7.16 56.34
N LEU A 968 25.85 -6.01 56.54
CA LEU A 968 25.24 -5.64 57.82
C LEU A 968 24.18 -6.67 58.26
N TRP A 969 23.36 -7.15 57.33
CA TRP A 969 22.39 -8.22 57.57
C TRP A 969 23.06 -9.53 57.99
N ALA A 970 24.07 -10.00 57.25
CA ALA A 970 24.76 -11.25 57.57
C ALA A 970 25.52 -11.18 58.93
N CYS A 971 26.06 -10.01 59.26
CA CYS A 971 26.64 -9.71 60.57
C CYS A 971 25.60 -9.78 61.71
N SER A 972 24.36 -9.32 61.46
CA SER A 972 23.24 -9.43 62.41
C SER A 972 22.74 -10.86 62.58
N LEU A 973 22.57 -11.60 61.47
CA LEU A 973 22.25 -13.03 61.49
C LEU A 973 23.27 -13.84 62.30
N SER A 974 24.57 -13.55 62.11
CA SER A 974 25.65 -14.19 62.88
C SER A 974 25.55 -13.92 64.38
N GLN A 975 25.22 -12.69 64.78
CA GLN A 975 24.98 -12.31 66.17
C GLN A 975 23.75 -13.02 66.78
N SER A 976 22.72 -13.29 65.97
CA SER A 976 21.50 -13.99 66.40
C SER A 976 21.70 -15.50 66.63
N LEU A 977 22.64 -16.12 65.91
CA LEU A 977 22.93 -17.56 66.01
C LEU A 977 23.81 -17.91 67.21
N GLY A 978 24.85 -17.10 67.48
CA GLY A 978 25.72 -17.36 68.62
C GLY A 978 27.08 -16.67 68.55
N LYS A 979 27.85 -16.81 69.63
CA LYS A 979 29.19 -16.21 69.75
C LYS A 979 30.24 -16.93 68.91
N ASN A 980 30.02 -18.21 68.58
CA ASN A 980 30.97 -19.02 67.82
C ASN A 980 30.89 -18.68 66.32
N GLU A 981 29.67 -18.52 65.83
CA GLU A 981 29.30 -18.12 64.48
C GLU A 981 29.75 -16.68 64.20
N LEU A 982 29.58 -15.78 65.18
CA LEU A 982 30.16 -14.45 65.14
C LEU A 982 31.70 -14.50 65.09
N ALA A 983 32.36 -15.33 65.90
CA ALA A 983 33.82 -15.46 65.89
C ALA A 983 34.38 -16.00 64.56
N ALA A 984 33.65 -16.90 63.90
CA ALA A 984 34.05 -17.44 62.61
C ALA A 984 33.87 -16.47 61.43
N ILE A 985 32.92 -15.52 61.51
CA ILE A 985 32.66 -14.58 60.39
C ILE A 985 33.58 -13.35 60.40
N VAL A 986 34.08 -12.92 61.58
CA VAL A 986 34.92 -11.71 61.68
C VAL A 986 36.16 -11.73 60.76
N PRO A 987 36.96 -12.82 60.66
CA PRO A 987 38.10 -12.86 59.75
C PRO A 987 37.71 -12.74 58.27
N LEU A 988 36.52 -13.25 57.89
CA LEU A 988 35.99 -13.14 56.53
C LEU A 988 35.55 -11.70 56.22
N VAL A 989 34.92 -11.01 57.17
CA VAL A 989 34.56 -9.58 57.04
C VAL A 989 35.82 -8.72 56.87
N ILE A 990 36.85 -8.94 57.69
CA ILE A 990 38.14 -8.23 57.61
C ILE A 990 38.82 -8.43 56.25
N LYS A 991 38.75 -9.65 55.70
CA LYS A 991 39.34 -9.97 54.39
C LYS A 991 38.56 -9.35 53.21
N SER A 992 37.23 -9.30 53.31
CA SER A 992 36.33 -8.89 52.23
C SER A 992 35.96 -7.41 52.22
N VAL A 993 36.13 -6.70 53.34
CA VAL A 993 35.79 -5.28 53.45
C VAL A 993 37.03 -4.48 53.89
N GLN A 994 37.53 -3.65 52.98
CA GLN A 994 38.67 -2.75 53.23
C GLN A 994 38.24 -1.29 53.44
N CYS A 995 36.95 -0.99 53.23
CA CYS A 995 36.36 0.33 53.46
C CYS A 995 36.24 0.60 54.97
N ALA A 996 37.05 1.53 55.48
CA ALA A 996 37.16 1.79 56.92
C ALA A 996 35.83 2.23 57.59
N PRO A 997 35.02 3.15 57.01
CA PRO A 997 33.71 3.51 57.56
C PRO A 997 32.72 2.34 57.67
N MET A 998 32.83 1.34 56.79
CA MET A 998 31.99 0.14 56.86
C MET A 998 32.42 -0.78 58.00
N LEU A 999 33.72 -0.98 58.19
CA LEU A 999 34.25 -1.77 59.31
C LEU A 999 33.89 -1.14 60.65
N SER A 1000 33.94 0.19 60.77
CA SER A 1000 33.52 0.89 62.00
C SER A 1000 32.02 0.85 62.25
N ASP A 1001 31.15 0.94 61.23
CA ASP A 1001 29.70 0.81 61.42
C ASP A 1001 29.32 -0.61 61.90
N ILE A 1002 29.94 -1.65 61.32
CA ILE A 1002 29.80 -3.04 61.79
C ILE A 1002 30.25 -3.15 63.26
N LEU A 1003 31.41 -2.58 63.60
CA LEU A 1003 31.99 -2.61 64.95
C LEU A 1003 31.10 -1.88 65.98
N HIS A 1004 30.59 -0.69 65.66
CA HIS A 1004 29.69 0.07 66.52
C HIS A 1004 28.36 -0.66 66.76
N ARG A 1005 27.79 -1.31 65.73
CA ARG A 1005 26.57 -2.13 65.88
C ARG A 1005 26.79 -3.36 66.74
N TRP A 1006 27.96 -3.98 66.67
CA TRP A 1006 28.31 -5.13 67.53
C TRP A 1006 28.69 -4.76 68.97
N SER A 1007 29.04 -3.50 69.24
CA SER A 1007 29.25 -3.00 70.61
C SER A 1007 27.94 -2.77 71.38
N LEU A 1008 26.81 -2.67 70.66
CA LEU A 1008 25.47 -2.49 71.22
C LEU A 1008 24.73 -3.84 71.34
N PRO A 1009 23.87 -4.03 72.38
CA PRO A 1009 22.99 -5.19 72.44
C PRO A 1009 21.92 -5.11 71.33
N PRO A 1010 21.47 -6.25 70.77
CA PRO A 1010 20.58 -6.26 69.61
C PRO A 1010 19.20 -5.66 69.94
N PRO A 1011 18.66 -4.77 69.09
CA PRO A 1011 17.33 -4.18 69.30
C PRO A 1011 16.24 -5.22 69.02
N GLY A 1012 15.57 -5.71 70.06
CA GLY A 1012 14.46 -6.66 69.93
C GLY A 1012 14.12 -7.48 71.17
N LEU A 1013 15.03 -7.59 72.15
CA LEU A 1013 14.81 -8.35 73.40
C LEU A 1013 14.14 -7.51 74.50
N ALA A 1014 12.94 -6.99 74.20
CA ALA A 1014 12.06 -6.38 75.20
C ALA A 1014 10.59 -6.82 74.99
N SER A 1015 10.02 -7.44 76.03
CA SER A 1015 8.60 -7.82 76.19
C SER A 1015 8.07 -9.04 75.41
N MET A 1016 8.10 -10.21 76.07
CA MET A 1016 6.95 -11.12 76.23
C MET A 1016 7.30 -12.25 77.21
N GLY A 1017 6.47 -12.47 78.25
CA GLY A 1017 6.56 -13.64 79.14
C GLY A 1017 6.94 -13.34 80.60
N GLY A 1018 5.97 -12.91 81.43
CA GLY A 1018 6.12 -12.88 82.88
C GLY A 1018 5.63 -14.17 83.55
N GLY A 1019 6.36 -14.72 84.54
CA GLY A 1019 5.94 -15.99 85.17
C GLY A 1019 6.84 -16.60 86.26
N ARG A 1020 6.89 -15.98 87.45
CA ARG A 1020 7.16 -16.60 88.77
C ARG A 1020 8.45 -17.43 89.04
N ARG A 1021 9.39 -16.75 89.73
CA ARG A 1021 10.06 -17.11 91.01
C ARG A 1021 10.83 -18.44 91.18
N GLY A 1022 12.15 -18.29 91.34
CA GLY A 1022 13.05 -19.11 92.17
C GLY A 1022 14.31 -18.26 92.47
N ALA A 1023 14.77 -18.18 93.72
CA ALA A 1023 15.70 -17.12 94.16
C ALA A 1023 17.12 -17.61 94.46
N GLY A 1024 18.13 -16.75 94.22
CA GLY A 1024 19.47 -16.90 94.78
C GLY A 1024 20.62 -16.50 93.84
N SER A 1025 21.10 -15.26 93.97
CA SER A 1025 22.51 -14.82 93.84
C SER A 1025 22.62 -13.40 93.28
N THR A 1026 23.47 -12.62 93.92
CA THR A 1026 23.73 -11.19 93.71
C THR A 1026 24.41 -10.86 92.40
N GLY A 1027 23.85 -9.86 91.69
CA GLY A 1027 24.59 -8.83 90.94
C GLY A 1027 25.75 -9.23 90.04
N THR A 1028 25.47 -9.45 88.75
CA THR A 1028 26.36 -8.98 87.67
C THR A 1028 25.52 -8.40 86.54
N GLY A 1029 25.78 -7.13 86.19
CA GLY A 1029 25.12 -6.47 85.08
C GLY A 1029 25.43 -7.15 83.73
N GLY A 1030 24.54 -6.97 82.75
CA GLY A 1030 24.70 -7.55 81.41
C GLY A 1030 26.06 -7.21 80.82
N LYS A 1031 26.90 -8.23 80.60
CA LYS A 1031 28.22 -8.05 80.00
C LYS A 1031 28.06 -7.59 78.56
N LEU A 1032 28.38 -6.31 78.32
CA LEU A 1032 28.82 -5.84 77.01
C LEU A 1032 29.90 -6.81 76.49
N PHE A 1033 29.99 -6.94 75.17
CA PHE A 1033 31.17 -7.57 74.58
C PHE A 1033 32.39 -6.69 74.90
N ALA A 1034 33.27 -7.19 75.78
CA ALA A 1034 34.54 -6.54 76.06
C ALA A 1034 35.37 -6.50 74.77
N MET A 1035 35.68 -5.31 74.27
CA MET A 1035 36.35 -5.13 72.97
C MET A 1035 37.76 -5.73 72.95
N ASP A 1036 38.39 -5.84 74.12
CA ASP A 1036 39.71 -6.45 74.33
C ASP A 1036 39.73 -7.99 74.13
N LYS A 1037 38.61 -8.62 73.78
CA LYS A 1037 38.52 -10.07 73.54
C LYS A 1037 38.28 -10.39 72.07
N ALA A 1038 38.99 -11.41 71.59
CA ALA A 1038 38.73 -12.00 70.27
C ALA A 1038 37.26 -12.45 70.19
N PRO A 1039 36.54 -12.19 69.07
CA PRO A 1039 37.06 -11.72 67.79
C PRO A 1039 37.12 -10.19 67.61
N LEU A 1040 36.45 -9.39 68.46
CA LEU A 1040 36.18 -7.97 68.18
C LEU A 1040 37.44 -7.09 68.16
N CYS A 1041 38.42 -7.42 68.99
CA CYS A 1041 39.73 -6.76 68.96
C CYS A 1041 40.39 -6.81 67.56
N GLN A 1042 40.24 -7.92 66.83
CA GLN A 1042 40.78 -8.07 65.48
C GLN A 1042 40.05 -7.17 64.46
N LEU A 1043 38.73 -7.00 64.61
CA LEU A 1043 37.96 -6.08 63.76
C LEU A 1043 38.31 -4.62 64.03
N LEU A 1044 38.52 -4.27 65.30
CA LEU A 1044 38.93 -2.93 65.72
C LEU A 1044 40.31 -2.56 65.16
N GLU A 1045 41.32 -3.41 65.32
CA GLU A 1045 42.66 -3.19 64.74
C GLU A 1045 42.60 -3.13 63.20
N ALA A 1046 41.78 -3.98 62.56
CA ALA A 1046 41.58 -3.93 61.10
C ALA A 1046 40.90 -2.63 60.64
N ALA A 1047 39.88 -2.14 61.36
CA ALA A 1047 39.23 -0.86 61.07
C ALA A 1047 40.20 0.31 61.23
N MET A 1048 41.02 0.31 62.30
CA MET A 1048 42.08 1.31 62.52
C MET A 1048 43.12 1.30 61.39
N ALA A 1049 43.60 0.13 60.97
CA ALA A 1049 44.53 -0.02 59.85
C ALA A 1049 43.92 0.42 58.51
N ALA A 1050 42.65 0.09 58.26
CA ALA A 1050 41.91 0.54 57.08
C ALA A 1050 41.77 2.07 57.05
N TYR A 1051 41.50 2.71 58.20
CA TYR A 1051 41.45 4.17 58.31
C TYR A 1051 42.80 4.80 57.97
N ILE A 1052 43.91 4.26 58.50
CA ILE A 1052 45.27 4.73 58.17
C ILE A 1052 45.52 4.66 56.66
N SER A 1053 45.35 3.47 56.06
CA SER A 1053 45.59 3.23 54.63
C SER A 1053 44.73 4.13 53.74
N THR A 1054 43.43 4.20 54.01
CA THR A 1054 42.46 5.04 53.27
C THR A 1054 42.82 6.52 53.37
N THR A 1055 43.30 6.97 54.53
CA THR A 1055 43.72 8.36 54.73
C THR A 1055 44.93 8.72 53.87
N HIS A 1056 45.98 7.88 53.90
CA HIS A 1056 47.16 8.07 53.05
C HIS A 1056 46.79 8.10 51.56
N SER A 1057 45.88 7.22 51.13
CA SER A 1057 45.38 7.19 49.75
C SER A 1057 44.59 8.45 49.38
N ARG A 1058 43.59 8.87 50.17
CA ARG A 1058 42.84 10.12 49.91
C ARG A 1058 43.79 11.33 49.87
N LEU A 1059 44.80 11.36 50.74
CA LEU A 1059 45.76 12.47 50.84
C LEU A 1059 46.69 12.61 49.63
N THR A 1060 46.93 11.60 48.80
CA THR A 1060 47.76 11.80 47.59
C THR A 1060 47.06 12.76 46.62
N HIS A 1061 45.81 12.48 46.26
CA HIS A 1061 45.06 13.22 45.23
C HIS A 1061 44.01 14.22 45.75
N ILE A 1062 43.89 14.45 47.08
CA ILE A 1062 42.91 15.40 47.63
C ILE A 1062 43.06 16.84 47.08
N SER A 1063 41.91 17.44 46.75
CA SER A 1063 41.74 18.82 46.27
C SER A 1063 41.03 19.70 47.31
N PRO A 1064 41.22 21.05 47.34
CA PRO A 1064 40.71 21.92 48.40
C PRO A 1064 39.21 21.84 48.71
N ARG A 1065 38.38 21.54 47.70
CA ARG A 1065 36.92 21.35 47.86
C ARG A 1065 36.52 20.18 48.75
N HIS A 1066 37.35 19.13 48.85
CA HIS A 1066 37.07 17.93 49.65
C HIS A 1066 37.70 17.98 51.05
N TYR A 1067 38.25 19.13 51.47
CA TYR A 1067 38.89 19.26 52.78
C TYR A 1067 37.89 19.08 53.93
N GLY A 1068 36.64 19.56 53.79
CA GLY A 1068 35.59 19.38 54.82
C GLY A 1068 35.27 17.90 55.06
N GLU A 1069 34.90 17.18 54.01
CA GLU A 1069 34.58 15.74 54.02
C GLU A 1069 35.74 14.89 54.58
N PHE A 1070 36.98 15.22 54.21
CA PHE A 1070 38.17 14.52 54.71
C PHE A 1070 38.40 14.75 56.21
N ILE A 1071 38.13 15.96 56.70
CA ILE A 1071 38.23 16.29 58.12
C ILE A 1071 37.12 15.58 58.93
N GLU A 1072 35.92 15.40 58.36
CA GLU A 1072 34.87 14.56 58.97
C GLU A 1072 35.21 13.06 58.95
N PHE A 1073 35.84 12.58 57.87
CA PHE A 1073 36.36 11.21 57.77
C PHE A 1073 37.40 10.92 58.88
N LEU A 1074 38.32 11.86 59.13
CA LEU A 1074 39.24 11.78 60.28
C LEU A 1074 38.53 11.86 61.64
N GLY A 1075 37.37 12.52 61.73
CA GLY A 1075 36.53 12.51 62.92
C GLY A 1075 36.02 11.10 63.25
N LYS A 1076 35.47 10.40 62.25
CA LYS A 1076 35.02 9.00 62.38
C LYS A 1076 36.19 8.04 62.67
N ALA A 1077 37.37 8.31 62.09
CA ALA A 1077 38.59 7.59 62.43
C ALA A 1077 38.94 7.76 63.93
N ARG A 1078 38.90 8.99 64.46
CA ARG A 1078 39.13 9.27 65.89
C ARG A 1078 38.16 8.50 66.79
N GLU A 1079 36.87 8.52 66.46
CA GLU A 1079 35.83 7.78 67.19
C GLU A 1079 36.12 6.27 67.23
N THR A 1080 36.51 5.70 66.10
CA THR A 1080 36.89 4.27 65.99
C THR A 1080 38.14 3.96 66.82
N PHE A 1081 39.19 4.79 66.73
CA PHE A 1081 40.42 4.59 67.50
C PHE A 1081 40.15 4.63 69.01
N LEU A 1082 39.32 5.55 69.49
CA LEU A 1082 38.97 5.70 70.91
C LEU A 1082 38.29 4.47 71.54
N MET A 1083 37.84 3.50 70.74
CA MET A 1083 37.31 2.21 71.23
C MET A 1083 38.41 1.25 71.74
N ALA A 1084 39.69 1.52 71.46
CA ALA A 1084 40.83 0.71 71.91
C ALA A 1084 41.44 1.22 73.23
N HIS A 1085 41.95 0.31 74.06
CA HIS A 1085 42.50 0.61 75.40
C HIS A 1085 43.69 1.61 75.42
N GLU A 1086 44.34 1.90 74.28
CA GLU A 1086 45.32 2.99 74.11
C GLU A 1086 45.07 3.84 72.85
N GLY A 1087 43.83 3.86 72.36
CA GLY A 1087 43.45 4.45 71.07
C GLY A 1087 43.84 5.91 70.86
N HIS A 1088 43.75 6.72 71.92
CA HIS A 1088 44.07 8.14 71.89
C HIS A 1088 45.55 8.42 71.57
N LEU A 1089 46.48 7.62 72.13
CA LEU A 1089 47.92 7.72 71.85
C LEU A 1089 48.22 7.33 70.41
N ARG A 1090 47.66 6.21 69.94
CA ARG A 1090 47.85 5.73 68.56
C ARG A 1090 47.29 6.71 67.53
N PHE A 1091 46.15 7.35 67.81
CA PHE A 1091 45.58 8.36 66.93
C PHE A 1091 46.45 9.63 66.86
N SER A 1092 47.02 10.07 68.00
CA SER A 1092 47.97 11.20 68.01
C SER A 1092 49.22 10.91 67.18
N GLN A 1093 49.84 9.74 67.36
CA GLN A 1093 51.00 9.30 66.58
C GLN A 1093 50.70 9.22 65.08
N PHE A 1094 49.50 8.76 64.72
CA PHE A 1094 49.03 8.74 63.33
C PHE A 1094 48.88 10.15 62.74
N LEU A 1095 48.28 11.09 63.46
CA LEU A 1095 48.19 12.50 63.02
C LEU A 1095 49.56 13.15 62.87
N ASP A 1096 50.51 12.85 63.74
CA ASP A 1096 51.87 13.41 63.66
C ASP A 1096 52.66 12.84 62.47
N ASN A 1097 52.52 11.55 62.17
CA ASN A 1097 53.05 10.95 60.94
C ASN A 1097 52.44 11.62 59.68
N LEU A 1098 51.13 11.84 59.69
CA LEU A 1098 50.38 12.47 58.61
C LEU A 1098 50.83 13.92 58.37
N LYS A 1099 51.03 14.70 59.45
CA LYS A 1099 51.65 16.05 59.43
C LYS A 1099 53.08 16.02 58.86
N GLN A 1100 53.87 14.99 59.17
CA GLN A 1100 55.25 14.86 58.69
C GLN A 1100 55.35 14.44 57.22
N THR A 1101 54.49 13.52 56.77
CA THR A 1101 54.54 12.93 55.42
C THR A 1101 53.99 13.88 54.35
N TYR A 1102 52.96 14.69 54.66
CA TYR A 1102 52.28 15.56 53.69
C TYR A 1102 52.47 17.07 53.93
N LYS A 1103 53.67 17.48 54.41
CA LYS A 1103 54.04 18.89 54.70
C LYS A 1103 53.70 19.91 53.61
N GLY A 1104 53.63 19.49 52.34
CA GLY A 1104 53.24 20.34 51.21
C GLY A 1104 51.78 20.85 51.26
N LYS A 1105 50.85 20.13 51.90
CA LYS A 1105 49.41 20.47 51.90
C LYS A 1105 49.02 21.40 53.07
N LYS A 1106 49.75 22.52 53.23
CA LYS A 1106 49.68 23.45 54.37
C LYS A 1106 48.26 23.81 54.84
N LYS A 1107 47.36 24.22 53.94
CA LYS A 1107 45.99 24.64 54.28
C LYS A 1107 45.13 23.51 54.86
N LEU A 1108 45.35 22.26 54.44
CA LEU A 1108 44.65 21.10 55.01
C LEU A 1108 45.21 20.74 56.40
N MET A 1109 46.53 20.75 56.56
CA MET A 1109 47.17 20.43 57.84
C MET A 1109 46.80 21.43 58.95
N LEU A 1110 46.50 22.69 58.58
CA LEU A 1110 45.99 23.70 59.50
C LEU A 1110 44.59 23.33 60.01
N LEU A 1111 43.67 22.91 59.13
CA LEU A 1111 42.34 22.41 59.50
C LEU A 1111 42.39 21.13 60.34
N VAL A 1112 43.31 20.20 60.04
CA VAL A 1112 43.53 18.99 60.87
C VAL A 1112 43.95 19.39 62.29
N ARG A 1113 44.85 20.36 62.41
CA ARG A 1113 45.31 20.90 63.70
C ARG A 1113 44.17 21.59 64.47
N GLU A 1114 43.40 22.44 63.82
CA GLU A 1114 42.26 23.15 64.45
C GLU A 1114 41.19 22.20 65.01
N ARG A 1115 40.89 21.09 64.33
CA ARG A 1115 39.83 20.15 64.79
C ARG A 1115 40.34 19.05 65.74
N PHE A 1116 41.63 18.70 65.72
CA PHE A 1116 42.14 17.51 66.43
C PHE A 1116 43.42 17.71 67.28
N GLY A 1117 44.14 18.84 67.18
CA GLY A 1117 45.37 19.13 67.95
C GLY A 1117 46.57 19.63 67.13
#